data_AF-I9NMH9-F1
#
_entry.id   AF-I9NMH9-F1
#
_cell.length_a   1.000
_cell.length_b   1.000
_cell.length_c   1.000
_cell.angle_alpha   90.00
_cell.angle_beta   90.00
_cell.angle_gamma   90.00
#
_symmetry.space_group_name_H-M   'P 1'
#
loop_
_entity.id
_entity.type
_entity.pdbx_description
1 polymer ?
#
loop_
_entity_poly.entity_id
_entity_poly.type
_entity_poly.pdbx_seq_one_letter_code
_entity_poly.pdbx_strand_id
1 'polypeptide(L)'
;MKSAVAIQYDDEELTGNIKIVLKNIPEITIVDNSNCEKIALGECGKKIRWLSNKIIRDFPEEKHIGLIFKTSEELILHWFAVLDAGKEPLIMQYPTKKQSMIYWHNSVSHTISSSNIQGVICEAGIKSLGIEKLVRTIFFEEEILEADTSCDEIINGTFIQLSSGTTGFRKGMKFTFKELYSYIQNYNEVMDMKETDCIVSWLPLYHDMGFIACFTMPIFLGIKLVLIDPIVWVTNRSILFKTIADYKGTLCFMPNFGFEVMSKENLDVPITTMRKWVSGGEPVKKDTMVRFCEHLGTNLQSISVVYGFAETIMAISQSNGIKSHEKDGRDVVSCGTIIPGTFIKIIDNQIFAKSGYSIQCYLDQISIVDEDGYIATGDIGFMENGELYVEGRKHDIMIQAGQKFMLNEMDTILAQVAPEWAGRGVCLAKDDEGTGTQTLLILLERADIIDSEQYRELASRLSQSLPVEHFELYFVPDQFLTKTSSGKINRKKTYEDYQKFKNWENLNKSIDVHMHDEIKRHFQGIPFDLPIAEALDSLGLIILDSIVKKGNIKINKSMTLNEVIEMCMQKNRNKVLLRSDASKVISLVSMMDYSIIPRLTEEDMRFISNAVGMQVEFEHVCMPPAPIVAQDLIFCDFFLCRNYDERYSYYYECVQKIKGASLLLMDDHAEFAVGGASAFPIMDTKFKRSAVSDYVVYRWQKYAKNHHLLPVGDVIHGSSLSPAMHLDAIKKISDYLNVPIFKVAVCEKYNQHTADWEYKGYKYNFNIIFEGKPDYSNHDDIVAALCNFINQNKHRIKTKDVVSVNNSPDYNDLWHFCSYAVNPLFLDQVINRFNSFIIHGFPCSLQYLQRKLEEQGKKFCFVPALNASGGFDPALEENYECILQTGSWGTPKTSLPVLSLMAAGGPLFANLPPDFKIDQKILDFSFISLPEDIKNYLKNK
;
A
#
# COMPACT_ATOMS: atom_id res chain seq x y z
N MET A 1 39.83 -1.44 35.67
CA MET A 1 40.66 -0.31 35.20
C MET A 1 40.55 0.82 36.24
N LYS A 2 41.67 1.36 36.76
CA LYS A 2 41.66 2.42 37.80
C LYS A 2 41.72 3.85 37.23
N SER A 3 41.57 4.05 35.91
CA SER A 3 41.60 5.40 35.31
C SER A 3 40.86 5.42 33.97
N ALA A 4 39.54 5.62 34.00
CA ALA A 4 38.91 6.32 32.90
C ALA A 4 39.50 7.74 32.91
N VAL A 5 40.28 8.13 31.91
CA VAL A 5 41.12 9.36 31.97
C VAL A 5 40.31 10.63 32.21
N ALA A 6 39.05 10.67 31.74
CA ALA A 6 38.13 11.79 31.97
C ALA A 6 37.44 11.78 33.35
N ILE A 7 37.54 10.70 34.13
CA ILE A 7 36.74 10.49 35.35
C ILE A 7 37.62 10.29 36.58
N GLN A 8 37.27 10.99 37.66
CA GLN A 8 37.88 10.81 38.97
C GLN A 8 36.88 10.21 39.96
N TYR A 9 37.39 9.36 40.85
CA TYR A 9 36.66 8.74 41.96
C TYR A 9 37.19 9.26 43.29
N ASP A 10 36.27 9.62 44.20
CA ASP A 10 36.63 10.06 45.54
C ASP A 10 36.97 8.87 46.49
N ASP A 11 36.64 7.62 46.13
CA ASP A 11 36.92 6.44 46.99
C ASP A 11 37.06 5.11 46.21
N GLU A 12 37.87 4.16 46.71
CA GLU A 12 38.25 2.92 46.01
C GLU A 12 37.12 1.87 45.88
N GLU A 13 35.99 2.03 46.60
CA GLU A 13 34.92 1.02 46.73
C GLU A 13 33.67 1.25 45.85
N LEU A 14 33.72 2.03 44.77
CA LEU A 14 32.54 2.36 43.91
C LEU A 14 31.37 3.05 44.68
N THR A 15 31.61 3.51 45.91
CA THR A 15 30.67 4.25 46.77
C THR A 15 30.82 5.77 46.66
N GLY A 16 31.95 6.25 46.12
CA GLY A 16 32.25 7.68 45.94
C GLY A 16 31.53 8.37 44.76
N ASN A 17 31.65 9.70 44.70
CA ASN A 17 31.10 10.52 43.62
C ASN A 17 31.81 10.23 42.28
N ILE A 18 31.05 10.26 41.18
CA ILE A 18 31.60 10.22 39.81
C ILE A 18 31.70 11.63 39.27
N LYS A 19 32.90 12.02 38.84
CA LYS A 19 33.17 13.37 38.32
C LYS A 19 33.70 13.29 36.90
N ILE A 20 33.10 14.02 35.96
CA ILE A 20 33.67 14.26 34.63
C ILE A 20 34.54 15.50 34.72
N VAL A 21 35.83 15.40 34.38
CA VAL A 21 36.78 16.51 34.41
C VAL A 21 37.01 17.03 32.99
N LEU A 22 36.55 18.24 32.67
CA LEU A 22 36.47 18.72 31.28
C LEU A 22 37.82 18.81 30.57
N LYS A 23 38.88 19.18 31.30
CA LYS A 23 40.25 19.28 30.76
C LYS A 23 40.85 17.95 30.30
N ASN A 24 40.29 16.84 30.77
CA ASN A 24 40.77 15.49 30.45
C ASN A 24 40.02 14.90 29.24
N ILE A 25 38.99 15.58 28.73
CA ILE A 25 38.25 15.14 27.56
C ILE A 25 39.03 15.59 26.31
N PRO A 26 39.36 14.68 25.37
CA PRO A 26 39.97 15.06 24.10
C PRO A 26 39.13 16.08 23.32
N GLU A 27 39.77 16.83 22.44
CA GLU A 27 39.08 17.74 21.51
C GLU A 27 37.98 16.99 20.73
N ILE A 28 36.76 17.52 20.80
CA ILE A 28 35.63 17.03 20.00
C ILE A 28 35.63 17.80 18.69
N THR A 29 35.58 17.08 17.57
CA THR A 29 35.51 17.67 16.24
C THR A 29 34.10 17.50 15.68
N ILE A 30 33.50 18.55 15.14
CA ILE A 30 32.24 18.49 14.38
C ILE A 30 32.54 18.88 12.93
N VAL A 31 32.15 18.03 11.98
CA VAL A 31 32.44 18.19 10.56
C VAL A 31 31.15 18.46 9.77
N ASP A 32 31.19 19.51 8.94
CA ASP A 32 30.17 19.85 7.94
C ASP A 32 30.81 19.87 6.52
N ASN A 33 30.02 20.08 5.48
CA ASN A 33 30.42 20.02 4.07
C ASN A 33 31.62 20.93 3.71
N SER A 34 31.73 22.09 4.35
CA SER A 34 32.78 23.08 4.07
C SER A 34 33.59 23.51 5.28
N ASN A 35 33.11 23.21 6.49
CA ASN A 35 33.65 23.72 7.74
C ASN A 35 33.93 22.58 8.74
N CYS A 36 34.82 22.86 9.69
CA CYS A 36 35.07 22.00 10.83
C CYS A 36 35.11 22.87 12.09
N GLU A 37 34.32 22.48 13.07
CA GLU A 37 34.34 23.06 14.41
C GLU A 37 35.12 22.14 15.34
N LYS A 38 35.89 22.73 16.25
CA LYS A 38 36.74 22.03 17.21
C LYS A 38 36.44 22.57 18.59
N ILE A 39 36.13 21.66 19.50
CA ILE A 39 35.65 21.99 20.85
C ILE A 39 36.61 21.36 21.83
N ALA A 40 37.47 22.20 22.41
CA ALA A 40 38.31 21.83 23.55
C ALA A 40 37.53 22.11 24.83
N LEU A 41 36.79 21.12 25.35
CA LEU A 41 35.91 21.31 26.52
C LEU A 41 36.63 21.88 27.75
N GLY A 42 37.93 21.57 27.92
CA GLY A 42 38.77 22.17 28.96
C GLY A 42 38.93 23.69 28.88
N GLU A 43 38.76 24.27 27.69
CA GLU A 43 38.80 25.73 27.45
C GLU A 43 37.39 26.35 27.48
N CYS A 44 36.34 25.53 27.36
CA CYS A 44 34.95 25.98 27.34
C CYS A 44 34.31 26.13 28.73
N GLY A 45 35.03 25.85 29.83
CA GLY A 45 34.45 25.82 31.19
C GLY A 45 33.72 27.11 31.59
N LYS A 46 34.24 28.28 31.22
CA LYS A 46 33.57 29.59 31.45
C LYS A 46 32.33 29.80 30.58
N LYS A 47 32.34 29.31 29.35
CA LYS A 47 31.17 29.34 28.44
C LYS A 47 30.05 28.46 28.99
N ILE A 48 30.40 27.25 29.43
CA ILE A 48 29.46 26.30 30.06
C ILE A 48 28.86 26.91 31.33
N ARG A 49 29.69 27.54 32.17
CA ARG A 49 29.22 28.24 33.37
C ARG A 49 28.27 29.39 33.05
N TRP A 50 28.57 30.16 32.00
CA TRP A 50 27.68 31.25 31.56
C TRP A 50 26.31 30.72 31.14
N LEU A 51 26.28 29.67 30.31
CA LEU A 51 25.05 28.98 29.92
C LEU A 51 24.30 28.40 31.13
N SER A 52 25.02 27.77 32.07
CA SER A 52 24.47 27.21 33.30
C SER A 52 23.78 28.28 34.16
N ASN A 53 24.43 29.42 34.39
CA ASN A 53 23.84 30.55 35.11
C ASN A 53 22.58 31.08 34.40
N LYS A 54 22.59 31.14 33.07
CA LYS A 54 21.43 31.52 32.26
C LYS A 54 20.29 30.50 32.43
N ILE A 55 20.60 29.20 32.37
CA ILE A 55 19.64 28.12 32.59
C ILE A 55 19.03 28.19 33.99
N ILE A 56 19.83 28.44 35.04
CA ILE A 56 19.33 28.59 36.41
C ILE A 56 18.36 29.77 36.52
N ARG A 57 18.71 30.92 35.91
CA ARG A 57 17.87 32.11 35.92
C ARG A 57 16.58 31.91 35.12
N ASP A 58 16.70 31.34 33.93
CA ASP A 58 15.61 31.25 32.97
C ASP A 58 14.73 30.00 33.20
N PHE A 59 15.21 29.03 33.99
CA PHE A 59 14.50 27.84 34.44
C PHE A 59 14.76 27.58 35.95
N PRO A 60 14.22 28.38 36.86
CA PRO A 60 14.51 28.24 38.30
C PRO A 60 14.00 26.92 38.88
N GLU A 61 12.79 26.49 38.51
CA GLU A 61 12.10 25.34 39.10
C GLU A 61 12.13 24.10 38.20
N GLU A 62 12.33 24.29 36.90
CA GLU A 62 12.29 23.22 35.91
C GLU A 62 13.55 22.37 36.00
N LYS A 63 13.38 21.08 36.28
CA LYS A 63 14.47 20.10 36.45
C LYS A 63 14.78 19.34 35.16
N HIS A 64 13.76 18.95 34.40
CA HIS A 64 13.96 18.20 33.15
C HIS A 64 13.98 19.15 31.96
N ILE A 65 15.13 19.26 31.29
CA ILE A 65 15.35 20.22 30.21
C ILE A 65 15.59 19.48 28.90
N GLY A 66 14.70 19.70 27.92
CA GLY A 66 14.85 19.20 26.57
C GLY A 66 15.78 20.08 25.72
N LEU A 67 16.61 19.47 24.89
CA LEU A 67 17.53 20.13 23.98
C LEU A 67 17.19 19.76 22.53
N ILE A 68 16.80 20.73 21.70
CA ILE A 68 16.52 20.51 20.27
C ILE A 68 17.48 21.33 19.42
N PHE A 69 18.56 20.69 19.02
CA PHE A 69 19.62 21.26 18.19
C PHE A 69 20.06 20.22 17.14
N LYS A 70 20.68 20.70 16.06
CA LYS A 70 21.54 19.86 15.22
C LYS A 70 22.76 19.41 16.02
N THR A 71 23.55 18.52 15.44
CA THR A 71 24.85 18.16 16.02
C THR A 71 25.81 19.34 15.85
N SER A 72 25.98 20.16 16.89
CA SER A 72 26.76 21.41 16.86
C SER A 72 27.46 21.67 18.20
N GLU A 73 28.34 22.68 18.24
CA GLU A 73 28.97 23.16 19.49
C GLU A 73 27.91 23.53 20.53
N GLU A 74 26.84 24.23 20.13
CA GLU A 74 25.79 24.65 21.04
C GLU A 74 25.11 23.47 21.72
N LEU A 75 24.79 22.40 20.99
CA LEU A 75 24.18 21.20 21.59
C LEU A 75 25.07 20.63 22.71
N ILE A 76 26.36 20.48 22.42
CA ILE A 76 27.32 19.91 23.36
C ILE A 76 27.46 20.81 24.59
N LEU A 77 27.69 22.11 24.39
CA LEU A 77 27.85 23.05 25.49
C LEU A 77 26.58 23.17 26.35
N HIS A 78 25.39 23.16 25.74
CA HIS A 78 24.13 23.17 26.50
C HIS A 78 23.92 21.88 27.29
N TRP A 79 24.31 20.72 26.76
CA TRP A 79 24.20 19.46 27.50
C TRP A 79 25.04 19.49 28.79
N PHE A 80 26.29 19.95 28.73
CA PHE A 80 27.13 20.16 29.91
C PHE A 80 26.58 21.26 30.82
N ALA A 81 26.05 22.36 30.26
CA ALA A 81 25.51 23.47 31.05
C ALA A 81 24.25 23.11 31.83
N VAL A 82 23.36 22.28 31.27
CA VAL A 82 22.18 21.75 31.99
C VAL A 82 22.62 20.90 33.18
N LEU A 83 23.67 20.08 33.00
CA LEU A 83 24.22 19.27 34.09
C LEU A 83 24.91 20.11 35.17
N ASP A 84 25.73 21.11 34.79
CA ASP A 84 26.35 22.06 35.73
C ASP A 84 25.31 22.88 36.50
N ALA A 85 24.16 23.16 35.89
CA ALA A 85 23.00 23.79 36.53
C ALA A 85 22.26 22.87 37.52
N GLY A 86 22.69 21.60 37.67
CA GLY A 86 22.03 20.61 38.53
C GLY A 86 20.71 20.07 37.98
N LYS A 87 20.51 20.18 36.66
CA LYS A 87 19.30 19.75 35.94
C LYS A 87 19.57 18.50 35.10
N GLU A 88 18.51 17.90 34.58
CA GLU A 88 18.56 16.60 33.88
C GLU A 88 18.27 16.81 32.38
N PRO A 89 19.28 16.71 31.49
CA PRO A 89 19.09 16.96 30.06
C PRO A 89 18.47 15.76 29.34
N LEU A 90 17.64 16.07 28.34
CA LEU A 90 17.21 15.16 27.28
C LEU A 90 17.58 15.74 25.91
N ILE A 91 18.39 15.05 25.11
CA ILE A 91 18.57 15.42 23.69
C ILE A 91 17.35 14.93 22.91
N MET A 92 16.59 15.87 22.37
CA MET A 92 15.35 15.63 21.66
C MET A 92 15.56 15.68 20.14
N GLN A 93 14.61 15.12 19.42
CA GLN A 93 14.72 14.99 17.97
C GLN A 93 14.66 16.36 17.27
N TYR A 94 15.67 16.69 16.47
CA TYR A 94 15.64 17.83 15.55
C TYR A 94 14.77 17.56 14.30
N PRO A 95 14.03 18.55 13.77
CA PRO A 95 13.21 18.36 12.59
C PRO A 95 14.05 18.05 11.34
N THR A 96 13.64 17.04 10.54
CA THR A 96 14.32 16.66 9.29
C THR A 96 13.39 16.79 8.09
N LYS A 97 13.95 16.98 6.89
CA LYS A 97 13.15 17.05 5.64
C LYS A 97 12.44 15.75 5.26
N LYS A 98 12.77 14.63 5.91
CA LYS A 98 12.22 13.29 5.60
C LYS A 98 10.98 12.94 6.43
N GLN A 99 10.57 13.81 7.34
CA GLN A 99 9.40 13.58 8.19
C GLN A 99 8.40 14.72 8.06
N SER A 100 7.13 14.38 8.22
CA SER A 100 6.06 15.35 8.40
C SER A 100 6.32 16.24 9.62
N MET A 101 6.09 17.54 9.48
CA MET A 101 6.18 18.49 10.59
C MET A 101 5.11 18.23 11.65
N ILE A 102 3.91 17.79 11.24
CA ILE A 102 2.84 17.37 12.17
C ILE A 102 3.26 16.12 12.95
N TYR A 103 3.85 15.12 12.29
CA TYR A 103 4.36 13.93 12.96
C TYR A 103 5.47 14.28 13.95
N TRP A 104 6.42 15.12 13.52
CA TRP A 104 7.49 15.59 14.39
C TRP A 104 6.94 16.35 15.60
N HIS A 105 6.03 17.29 15.39
CA HIS A 105 5.39 18.07 16.45
C HIS A 105 4.62 17.16 17.42
N ASN A 106 3.86 16.17 16.92
CA ASN A 106 3.18 15.18 17.75
C ASN A 106 4.17 14.31 18.55
N SER A 107 5.28 13.91 17.93
CA SER A 107 6.35 13.16 18.61
C SER A 107 7.00 13.99 19.71
N VAL A 108 7.27 15.27 19.47
CA VAL A 108 7.83 16.21 20.45
C VAL A 108 6.84 16.47 21.58
N SER A 109 5.57 16.75 21.27
CA SER A 109 4.50 16.93 22.26
C SER A 109 4.30 15.69 23.14
N HIS A 110 4.33 14.50 22.55
CA HIS A 110 4.30 13.26 23.32
C HIS A 110 5.54 13.10 24.19
N THR A 111 6.73 13.41 23.67
CA THR A 111 7.98 13.33 24.44
C THR A 111 7.95 14.27 25.64
N ILE A 112 7.48 15.50 25.44
CA ILE A 112 7.33 16.50 26.51
C ILE A 112 6.42 15.96 27.62
N SER A 113 5.25 15.45 27.26
CA SER A 113 4.28 14.93 28.24
C SER A 113 4.76 13.63 28.92
N SER A 114 5.18 12.62 28.15
CA SER A 114 5.58 11.31 28.67
C SER A 114 6.88 11.30 29.46
N SER A 115 7.80 12.22 29.17
CA SER A 115 9.09 12.34 29.89
C SER A 115 9.09 13.47 30.91
N ASN A 116 7.93 14.11 31.15
CA ASN A 116 7.77 15.26 32.04
C ASN A 116 8.84 16.33 31.77
N ILE A 117 9.02 16.74 30.51
CA ILE A 117 9.92 17.83 30.15
C ILE A 117 9.28 19.14 30.57
N GLN A 118 10.00 19.91 31.38
CA GLN A 118 9.48 21.11 32.04
C GLN A 118 9.96 22.39 31.34
N GLY A 119 11.11 22.32 30.66
CA GLY A 119 11.64 23.39 29.83
C GLY A 119 12.33 22.85 28.58
N VAL A 120 12.36 23.63 27.51
CA VAL A 120 13.08 23.30 26.27
C VAL A 120 14.02 24.44 25.89
N ILE A 121 15.23 24.10 25.47
CA ILE A 121 16.17 25.01 24.82
C ILE A 121 16.38 24.49 23.40
N CYS A 122 16.28 25.37 22.41
CA CYS A 122 16.39 24.99 21.01
C CYS A 122 16.95 26.09 20.12
N GLU A 123 17.40 25.70 18.92
CA GLU A 123 17.79 26.65 17.89
C GLU A 123 16.63 27.57 17.48
N ALA A 124 16.92 28.84 17.21
CA ALA A 124 15.89 29.77 16.77
C ALA A 124 15.28 29.47 15.41
N GLY A 125 16.01 28.75 14.54
CA GLY A 125 15.55 28.36 13.21
C GLY A 125 14.27 27.52 13.24
N ILE A 126 13.91 26.93 14.39
CA ILE A 126 12.70 26.12 14.56
C ILE A 126 11.57 26.84 15.32
N LYS A 127 11.69 28.15 15.54
CA LYS A 127 10.68 28.96 16.25
C LYS A 127 9.30 28.96 15.58
N SER A 128 9.26 28.91 14.26
CA SER A 128 8.01 28.83 13.50
C SER A 128 7.19 27.56 13.79
N LEU A 129 7.79 26.56 14.45
CA LEU A 129 7.15 25.27 14.73
C LEU A 129 6.30 25.27 16.00
N GLY A 130 6.25 26.37 16.76
CA GLY A 130 5.29 26.57 17.84
C GLY A 130 5.54 25.75 19.12
N ILE A 131 6.79 25.34 19.38
CA ILE A 131 7.17 24.53 20.55
C ILE A 131 6.86 25.26 21.87
N GLU A 132 6.95 26.59 21.87
CA GLU A 132 6.63 27.45 23.01
C GLU A 132 5.17 27.37 23.46
N LYS A 133 4.28 26.83 22.61
CA LYS A 133 2.89 26.55 22.94
C LYS A 133 2.73 25.27 23.76
N LEU A 134 3.73 24.39 23.75
CA LEU A 134 3.71 23.08 24.42
C LEU A 134 4.35 23.14 25.80
N VAL A 135 5.47 23.86 25.92
CA VAL A 135 6.29 23.93 27.14
C VAL A 135 7.09 25.24 27.14
N ARG A 136 7.51 25.70 28.33
CA ARG A 136 8.39 26.86 28.46
C ARG A 136 9.64 26.65 27.60
N THR A 137 9.84 27.52 26.62
CA THR A 137 10.87 27.33 25.59
C THR A 137 11.77 28.56 25.48
N ILE A 138 13.09 28.32 25.41
CA ILE A 138 14.11 29.31 25.08
C ILE A 138 14.61 29.03 23.67
N PHE A 139 14.47 30.01 22.79
CA PHE A 139 15.09 30.01 21.47
C PHE A 139 16.45 30.70 21.59
N PHE A 140 17.53 29.95 21.36
CA PHE A 140 18.88 30.45 21.52
C PHE A 140 19.35 31.12 20.21
N GLU A 141 19.62 32.43 20.28
CA GLU A 141 20.10 33.29 19.17
C GLU A 141 21.36 34.10 19.57
N GLU A 142 21.75 34.02 20.83
CA GLU A 142 22.78 34.88 21.42
C GLU A 142 24.17 34.26 21.24
N GLU A 143 25.21 35.10 21.21
CA GLU A 143 26.59 34.64 21.29
C GLU A 143 26.85 34.04 22.68
N ILE A 144 27.54 32.90 22.75
CA ILE A 144 27.93 32.28 24.01
C ILE A 144 29.10 33.05 24.61
N LEU A 145 28.84 33.76 25.70
CA LEU A 145 29.85 34.54 26.43
C LEU A 145 30.56 33.70 27.50
N GLU A 146 31.62 34.27 28.07
CA GLU A 146 32.31 33.71 29.24
C GLU A 146 31.78 34.28 30.55
N ALA A 147 31.65 33.43 31.57
CA ALA A 147 31.39 33.86 32.95
C ALA A 147 32.70 34.15 33.71
N ASP A 148 32.58 34.85 34.84
CA ASP A 148 33.70 35.10 35.76
C ASP A 148 34.22 33.80 36.41
N THR A 149 33.34 32.81 36.57
CA THR A 149 33.66 31.48 37.10
C THR A 149 33.67 30.43 35.99
N SER A 150 34.30 29.29 36.25
CA SER A 150 34.40 28.17 35.30
C SER A 150 33.63 26.94 35.81
N CYS A 151 33.14 26.12 34.89
CA CYS A 151 32.77 24.73 35.14
C CYS A 151 33.97 23.87 34.74
N ASP A 152 34.74 23.39 35.71
CA ASP A 152 35.91 22.54 35.44
C ASP A 152 35.56 21.04 35.53
N GLU A 153 34.53 20.72 36.31
CA GLU A 153 34.07 19.36 36.56
C GLU A 153 32.53 19.29 36.73
N ILE A 154 31.95 18.14 36.34
CA ILE A 154 30.54 17.81 36.57
C ILE A 154 30.45 16.59 37.47
N ILE A 155 29.74 16.72 38.60
CA ILE A 155 29.68 15.71 39.66
C ILE A 155 28.29 15.05 39.67
N ASN A 156 28.24 13.71 39.67
CA ASN A 156 27.03 12.90 39.85
C ASN A 156 25.85 13.31 38.94
N GLY A 157 26.14 13.60 37.67
CA GLY A 157 25.13 13.96 36.70
C GLY A 157 24.06 12.89 36.50
N THR A 158 22.90 13.33 36.06
CA THR A 158 21.76 12.50 35.69
C THR A 158 21.23 12.98 34.35
N PHE A 159 20.89 12.06 33.45
CA PHE A 159 20.34 12.39 32.14
C PHE A 159 19.11 11.55 31.82
N ILE A 160 18.35 12.00 30.83
CA ILE A 160 17.17 11.31 30.32
C ILE A 160 17.50 10.79 28.91
N GLN A 161 17.12 9.55 28.65
CA GLN A 161 17.18 8.87 27.36
C GLN A 161 15.78 8.43 26.94
N LEU A 162 15.53 8.34 25.63
CA LEU A 162 14.27 7.85 25.08
C LEU A 162 14.36 6.39 24.64
N SER A 163 13.27 5.64 24.84
CA SER A 163 13.08 4.30 24.27
C SER A 163 13.08 4.30 22.73
N SER A 164 13.20 3.13 22.12
CA SER A 164 13.26 2.97 20.65
C SER A 164 11.96 3.35 19.88
N GLY A 165 10.81 3.51 20.56
CA GLY A 165 9.55 3.98 19.95
C GLY A 165 8.91 3.02 18.94
N THR A 166 9.10 1.72 19.12
CA THR A 166 8.71 0.69 18.14
C THR A 166 7.26 0.22 18.26
N THR A 167 6.61 0.46 19.40
CA THR A 167 5.18 0.13 19.66
C THR A 167 4.25 1.36 19.66
N GLY A 168 4.81 2.56 19.48
CA GLY A 168 4.13 3.84 19.60
C GLY A 168 5.12 4.99 19.81
N PHE A 169 4.73 6.01 20.57
CA PHE A 169 5.62 7.11 20.90
C PHE A 169 6.66 6.71 21.96
N ARG A 170 7.79 7.45 22.02
CA ARG A 170 8.93 7.13 22.88
C ARG A 170 8.69 7.54 24.33
N LYS A 171 9.14 6.70 25.26
CA LYS A 171 9.11 6.94 26.71
C LYS A 171 10.47 7.37 27.24
N GLY A 172 10.46 8.26 28.23
CA GLY A 172 11.66 8.74 28.92
C GLY A 172 12.14 7.77 30.00
N MET A 173 13.45 7.62 30.09
CA MET A 173 14.18 6.78 31.03
C MET A 173 15.31 7.59 31.62
N LYS A 174 15.51 7.48 32.92
CA LYS A 174 16.51 8.26 33.64
C LYS A 174 17.68 7.37 34.01
N PHE A 175 18.89 7.88 33.83
CA PHE A 175 20.13 7.22 34.21
C PHE A 175 21.06 8.19 34.93
N THR A 176 21.76 7.67 35.93
CA THR A 176 22.83 8.37 36.65
C THR A 176 24.19 8.10 36.00
N PHE A 177 25.16 8.98 36.25
CA PHE A 177 26.56 8.74 35.85
C PHE A 177 27.13 7.45 36.44
N LYS A 178 26.64 7.02 37.61
CA LYS A 178 27.05 5.76 38.25
C LYS A 178 26.61 4.52 37.47
N GLU A 179 25.35 4.50 37.05
CA GLU A 179 24.82 3.43 36.21
C GLU A 179 25.53 3.42 34.85
N LEU A 180 25.68 4.60 34.23
CA LEU A 180 26.37 4.73 32.95
C LEU A 180 27.84 4.28 33.04
N TYR A 181 28.59 4.70 34.06
CA TYR A 181 29.97 4.29 34.24
C TYR A 181 30.11 2.77 34.44
N SER A 182 29.24 2.19 35.27
CA SER A 182 29.22 0.74 35.51
C SER A 182 28.95 -0.03 34.21
N TYR A 183 27.99 0.44 33.41
CA TYR A 183 27.73 -0.10 32.07
C TYR A 183 28.95 0.03 31.16
N ILE A 184 29.58 1.20 31.10
CA ILE A 184 30.75 1.44 30.23
C ILE A 184 31.92 0.53 30.60
N GLN A 185 32.19 0.31 31.89
CA GLN A 185 33.25 -0.62 32.30
C GLN A 185 32.98 -2.03 31.76
N ASN A 186 31.77 -2.55 31.99
CA ASN A 186 31.40 -3.89 31.52
C ASN A 186 31.41 -4.00 29.99
N TYR A 187 30.90 -2.98 29.28
CA TYR A 187 30.89 -2.99 27.82
C TYR A 187 32.30 -2.85 27.23
N ASN A 188 33.19 -2.12 27.90
CA ASN A 188 34.57 -1.97 27.42
C ASN A 188 35.40 -3.26 27.58
N GLU A 189 35.02 -4.19 28.47
CA GLU A 189 35.66 -5.51 28.56
C GLU A 189 35.53 -6.32 27.25
N VAL A 190 34.46 -6.09 26.48
CA VAL A 190 34.24 -6.76 25.18
C VAL A 190 34.68 -5.90 23.99
N MET A 191 34.60 -4.58 24.10
CA MET A 191 34.98 -3.68 23.01
C MET A 191 36.48 -3.41 22.91
N ASP A 192 37.22 -3.53 24.02
CA ASP A 192 38.66 -3.21 24.14
C ASP A 192 38.96 -1.83 23.52
N MET A 193 38.22 -0.80 23.94
CA MET A 193 38.48 0.57 23.52
C MET A 193 39.60 1.20 24.32
N LYS A 194 40.43 1.98 23.63
CA LYS A 194 41.65 2.60 24.15
C LYS A 194 41.63 4.09 23.86
N GLU A 195 42.38 4.87 24.63
CA GLU A 195 42.55 6.31 24.41
C GLU A 195 43.12 6.65 23.02
N THR A 196 43.81 5.70 22.38
CA THR A 196 44.31 5.83 21.02
C THR A 196 43.24 5.64 19.94
N ASP A 197 42.04 5.19 20.31
CA ASP A 197 40.93 5.06 19.37
C ASP A 197 40.35 6.44 18.99
N CYS A 198 39.69 6.47 17.83
CA CYS A 198 38.99 7.63 17.31
C CYS A 198 37.63 7.17 16.79
N ILE A 199 36.55 7.63 17.43
CA ILE A 199 35.17 7.37 16.98
C ILE A 199 34.78 8.42 15.96
N VAL A 200 34.36 7.98 14.77
CA VAL A 200 33.77 8.83 13.74
C VAL A 200 32.31 8.44 13.56
N SER A 201 31.39 9.37 13.80
CA SER A 201 29.95 9.07 13.87
C SER A 201 29.10 10.15 13.21
N TRP A 202 28.17 9.73 12.37
CA TRP A 202 27.07 10.57 11.89
C TRP A 202 25.75 10.30 12.64
N LEU A 203 25.77 9.41 13.64
CA LEU A 203 24.54 8.99 14.31
C LEU A 203 23.94 10.12 15.13
N PRO A 204 22.61 10.29 15.07
CA PRO A 204 21.90 11.29 15.86
C PRO A 204 22.08 11.08 17.37
N LEU A 205 22.39 12.17 18.10
CA LEU A 205 22.57 12.15 19.55
C LEU A 205 21.27 12.06 20.37
N TYR A 206 20.11 12.06 19.72
CA TYR A 206 18.81 11.75 20.35
C TYR A 206 18.44 10.26 20.28
N HIS A 207 19.38 9.41 19.82
CA HIS A 207 19.27 7.95 19.84
C HIS A 207 20.38 7.35 20.70
N ASP A 208 20.06 6.31 21.46
CA ASP A 208 20.98 5.57 22.34
C ASP A 208 22.30 5.16 21.66
N MET A 209 22.31 4.65 20.44
CA MET A 209 23.57 4.29 19.76
C MET A 209 24.45 5.51 19.47
N GLY A 210 23.87 6.65 19.07
CA GLY A 210 24.63 7.88 18.86
C GLY A 210 25.02 8.55 20.19
N PHE A 211 24.09 8.59 21.13
CA PHE A 211 24.23 9.26 22.42
C PHE A 211 25.14 8.50 23.40
N ILE A 212 24.93 7.20 23.54
CA ILE A 212 25.72 6.34 24.43
C ILE A 212 27.02 5.96 23.73
N ALA A 213 26.95 5.19 22.64
CA ALA A 213 28.16 4.60 22.08
C ALA A 213 29.08 5.62 21.40
N CYS A 214 28.52 6.67 20.79
CA CYS A 214 29.30 7.65 20.05
C CYS A 214 29.50 8.99 20.76
N PHE A 215 28.90 9.27 21.92
CA PHE A 215 29.07 10.57 22.60
C PHE A 215 29.47 10.42 24.06
N THR A 216 28.60 9.88 24.92
CA THR A 216 28.88 9.81 26.36
C THR A 216 29.95 8.76 26.69
N MET A 217 29.92 7.59 26.08
CA MET A 217 30.96 6.56 26.31
C MET A 217 32.37 7.02 25.95
N PRO A 218 32.65 7.60 24.76
CA PRO A 218 33.99 8.11 24.47
C PRO A 218 34.40 9.26 25.38
N ILE A 219 33.47 10.13 25.81
CA ILE A 219 33.77 11.15 26.83
C ILE A 219 34.25 10.48 28.12
N PHE A 220 33.52 9.49 28.62
CA PHE A 220 33.86 8.77 29.86
C PHE A 220 35.20 8.03 29.74
N LEU A 221 35.53 7.49 28.56
CA LEU A 221 36.78 6.76 28.33
C LEU A 221 37.97 7.65 27.92
N GLY A 222 37.76 8.95 27.65
CA GLY A 222 38.81 9.84 27.15
C GLY A 222 39.24 9.52 25.71
N ILE A 223 38.29 9.09 24.88
CA ILE A 223 38.51 8.70 23.48
C ILE A 223 38.22 9.88 22.55
N LYS A 224 39.03 10.04 21.50
CA LYS A 224 38.83 11.09 20.50
C LYS A 224 37.50 10.91 19.77
N LEU A 225 36.75 12.00 19.63
CA LEU A 225 35.42 12.01 19.02
C LEU A 225 35.33 12.96 17.83
N VAL A 226 34.86 12.45 16.69
CA VAL A 226 34.55 13.21 15.48
C VAL A 226 33.10 12.95 15.08
N LEU A 227 32.30 14.00 15.11
CA LEU A 227 30.87 13.97 14.82
C LEU A 227 30.57 14.61 13.46
N ILE A 228 29.58 14.06 12.78
CA ILE A 228 28.99 14.60 11.56
C ILE A 228 27.50 14.76 11.84
N ASP A 229 26.89 15.87 11.47
CA ASP A 229 25.44 16.00 11.62
C ASP A 229 24.72 14.98 10.70
N PRO A 230 23.72 14.23 11.19
CA PRO A 230 23.01 13.25 10.38
C PRO A 230 22.40 13.84 9.10
N ILE A 231 21.96 15.11 9.11
CA ILE A 231 21.39 15.78 7.93
C ILE A 231 22.48 16.00 6.88
N VAL A 232 23.70 16.34 7.31
CA VAL A 232 24.86 16.50 6.44
C VAL A 232 25.24 15.17 5.79
N TRP A 233 25.32 14.09 6.58
CA TRP A 233 25.63 12.77 6.01
C TRP A 233 24.57 12.31 4.99
N VAL A 234 23.28 12.59 5.25
CA VAL A 234 22.20 12.23 4.32
C VAL A 234 22.34 12.96 2.96
N THR A 235 22.84 14.19 2.94
CA THR A 235 23.03 14.96 1.70
C THR A 235 24.38 14.72 1.02
N ASN A 236 25.40 14.33 1.79
CA ASN A 236 26.76 14.04 1.31
C ASN A 236 27.32 12.82 2.05
N ARG A 237 27.04 11.60 1.56
CA ARG A 237 27.40 10.35 2.27
C ARG A 237 28.89 10.06 2.26
N SER A 238 29.60 10.43 1.18
CA SER A 238 31.06 10.30 1.06
C SER A 238 31.83 11.05 2.14
N ILE A 239 31.20 12.03 2.80
CA ILE A 239 31.81 12.75 3.93
C ILE A 239 32.23 11.80 5.05
N LEU A 240 31.57 10.66 5.25
CA LEU A 240 31.96 9.69 6.28
C LEU A 240 33.34 9.09 5.99
N PHE A 241 33.57 8.58 4.78
CA PHE A 241 34.87 8.00 4.41
C PHE A 241 35.98 9.05 4.43
N LYS A 242 35.71 10.24 3.91
CA LYS A 242 36.64 11.37 3.97
C LYS A 242 37.03 11.68 5.42
N THR A 243 36.04 11.85 6.31
CA THR A 243 36.30 12.16 7.72
C THR A 243 37.05 11.03 8.43
N ILE A 244 36.74 9.75 8.13
CA ILE A 244 37.50 8.62 8.69
C ILE A 244 38.96 8.69 8.26
N ALA A 245 39.25 8.99 6.98
CA ALA A 245 40.61 9.13 6.50
C ALA A 245 41.34 10.33 7.12
N ASP A 246 40.71 11.51 7.13
CA ASP A 246 41.28 12.77 7.61
C ASP A 246 41.63 12.69 9.11
N TYR A 247 40.78 12.03 9.90
CA TYR A 247 40.93 11.93 11.36
C TYR A 247 41.45 10.58 11.84
N LYS A 248 41.81 9.68 10.92
CA LYS A 248 42.29 8.32 11.20
C LYS A 248 41.34 7.56 12.14
N GLY A 249 40.06 7.55 11.80
CA GLY A 249 39.03 6.85 12.56
C GLY A 249 39.37 5.37 12.76
N THR A 250 39.06 4.84 13.94
CA THR A 250 39.30 3.43 14.30
C THR A 250 38.00 2.67 14.59
N LEU A 251 36.94 3.39 14.98
CA LEU A 251 35.65 2.84 15.38
C LEU A 251 34.52 3.61 14.71
N CYS A 252 33.55 2.89 14.17
CA CYS A 252 32.35 3.49 13.57
C CYS A 252 31.14 2.58 13.83
N PHE A 253 30.08 3.18 14.37
CA PHE A 253 28.81 2.51 14.63
C PHE A 253 27.80 2.97 13.60
N MET A 254 27.03 2.05 13.03
CA MET A 254 25.88 2.38 12.19
C MET A 254 24.90 1.20 12.10
N PRO A 255 23.62 1.42 11.80
CA PRO A 255 22.71 0.33 11.48
C PRO A 255 23.11 -0.36 10.17
N ASN A 256 22.59 -1.56 9.92
CA ASN A 256 22.85 -2.34 8.70
C ASN A 256 22.59 -1.54 7.41
N PHE A 257 21.56 -0.68 7.37
CA PHE A 257 21.27 0.17 6.21
C PHE A 257 22.42 1.14 5.93
N GLY A 258 23.12 1.61 6.96
CA GLY A 258 24.29 2.46 6.83
C GLY A 258 25.37 1.74 6.04
N PHE A 259 25.67 0.48 6.38
CA PHE A 259 26.60 -0.36 5.63
C PHE A 259 26.15 -0.59 4.18
N GLU A 260 24.87 -0.86 3.96
CA GLU A 260 24.32 -1.06 2.62
C GLU A 260 24.49 0.19 1.74
N VAL A 261 24.21 1.37 2.30
CA VAL A 261 24.41 2.64 1.61
C VAL A 261 25.90 2.85 1.32
N MET A 262 26.75 2.74 2.34
CA MET A 262 28.18 3.00 2.20
C MET A 262 28.90 1.99 1.28
N SER A 263 28.37 0.79 1.09
CA SER A 263 28.92 -0.19 0.12
C SER A 263 28.79 0.23 -1.35
N LYS A 264 28.01 1.29 -1.63
CA LYS A 264 27.74 1.83 -2.97
C LYS A 264 28.32 3.22 -3.19
N GLU A 265 28.87 3.85 -2.14
CA GLU A 265 29.42 5.19 -2.22
C GLU A 265 30.84 5.16 -2.81
N ASN A 266 31.30 6.28 -3.38
CA ASN A 266 32.64 6.34 -3.93
C ASN A 266 33.69 6.38 -2.81
N LEU A 267 34.73 5.58 -2.96
CA LEU A 267 35.88 5.55 -2.07
C LEU A 267 37.03 6.35 -2.69
N ASP A 268 37.09 7.65 -2.38
CA ASP A 268 38.16 8.52 -2.90
C ASP A 268 39.52 8.28 -2.22
N VAL A 269 39.51 7.68 -1.03
CA VAL A 269 40.69 7.46 -0.18
C VAL A 269 40.63 6.08 0.51
N PRO A 270 41.75 5.34 0.59
CA PRO A 270 41.79 4.06 1.31
C PRO A 270 41.54 4.23 2.81
N ILE A 271 40.74 3.34 3.40
CA ILE A 271 40.38 3.36 4.83
C ILE A 271 41.09 2.21 5.55
N THR A 272 42.32 2.46 6.01
CA THR A 272 43.20 1.42 6.59
C THR A 272 43.30 1.44 8.12
N THR A 273 42.73 2.45 8.79
CA THR A 273 42.87 2.66 10.24
C THR A 273 41.78 1.98 11.06
N MET A 274 40.76 1.44 10.41
CA MET A 274 39.58 0.91 11.07
C MET A 274 39.87 -0.40 11.81
N ARG A 275 39.56 -0.41 13.10
CA ARG A 275 39.66 -1.57 14.00
C ARG A 275 38.34 -2.33 14.07
N LYS A 276 37.23 -1.62 14.29
CA LYS A 276 35.88 -2.20 14.31
C LYS A 276 34.86 -1.34 13.62
N TRP A 277 34.04 -1.98 12.78
CA TRP A 277 32.79 -1.47 12.27
C TRP A 277 31.64 -2.17 13.00
N VAL A 278 30.83 -1.42 13.72
CA VAL A 278 29.82 -2.00 14.60
C VAL A 278 28.43 -1.79 14.01
N SER A 279 27.76 -2.90 13.71
CA SER A 279 26.38 -2.93 13.21
C SER A 279 25.40 -3.23 14.34
N GLY A 280 24.33 -2.45 14.45
CA GLY A 280 23.34 -2.65 15.52
C GLY A 280 22.03 -1.90 15.32
N GLY A 281 21.08 -2.23 16.20
CA GLY A 281 19.75 -1.64 16.21
C GLY A 281 18.77 -2.24 15.19
N GLU A 282 19.20 -3.04 14.22
CA GLU A 282 18.33 -3.76 13.29
C GLU A 282 18.96 -5.10 12.89
N PRO A 283 18.20 -6.02 12.27
CA PRO A 283 18.75 -7.29 11.81
C PRO A 283 19.95 -7.09 10.89
N VAL A 284 21.06 -7.73 11.23
CA VAL A 284 22.30 -7.67 10.45
C VAL A 284 22.27 -8.70 9.35
N LYS A 285 22.57 -8.26 8.12
CA LYS A 285 22.63 -9.12 6.93
C LYS A 285 24.08 -9.40 6.57
N LYS A 286 24.45 -10.67 6.56
CA LYS A 286 25.79 -11.12 6.17
C LYS A 286 26.19 -10.62 4.78
N ASP A 287 25.28 -10.71 3.80
CA ASP A 287 25.57 -10.26 2.42
C ASP A 287 25.88 -8.76 2.33
N THR A 288 25.21 -7.93 3.13
CA THR A 288 25.51 -6.50 3.22
C THR A 288 26.94 -6.29 3.75
N MET A 289 27.33 -7.05 4.79
CA MET A 289 28.67 -6.97 5.36
C MET A 289 29.75 -7.46 4.40
N VAL A 290 29.48 -8.54 3.64
CA VAL A 290 30.39 -9.05 2.60
C VAL A 290 30.62 -7.97 1.54
N ARG A 291 29.56 -7.40 0.95
CA ARG A 291 29.68 -6.33 -0.05
C ARG A 291 30.43 -5.12 0.48
N PHE A 292 30.15 -4.71 1.72
CA PHE A 292 30.84 -3.60 2.36
C PHE A 292 32.34 -3.88 2.56
N CYS A 293 32.69 -5.09 3.02
CA CYS A 293 34.08 -5.50 3.17
C CYS A 293 34.82 -5.55 1.84
N GLU A 294 34.21 -6.12 0.80
CA GLU A 294 34.75 -6.17 -0.56
C GLU A 294 34.98 -4.75 -1.11
N HIS A 295 34.00 -3.86 -0.95
CA HIS A 295 34.08 -2.47 -1.41
C HIS A 295 35.24 -1.70 -0.76
N LEU A 296 35.45 -1.87 0.56
CA LEU A 296 36.52 -1.19 1.29
C LEU A 296 37.88 -1.89 1.22
N GLY A 297 37.94 -3.13 0.74
CA GLY A 297 39.12 -3.98 0.88
C GLY A 297 39.45 -4.33 2.35
N THR A 298 38.44 -4.39 3.22
CA THR A 298 38.57 -4.85 4.62
C THR A 298 38.06 -6.28 4.77
N ASN A 299 38.06 -6.81 5.99
CA ASN A 299 37.66 -8.19 6.30
C ASN A 299 36.50 -8.27 7.28
N LEU A 300 35.78 -9.40 7.26
CA LEU A 300 34.63 -9.66 8.13
C LEU A 300 34.99 -9.74 9.64
N GLN A 301 36.27 -9.90 10.00
CA GLN A 301 36.71 -9.86 11.41
C GLN A 301 36.72 -8.44 11.97
N SER A 302 36.85 -7.42 11.09
CA SER A 302 36.70 -6.02 11.48
C SER A 302 35.24 -5.61 11.67
N ILE A 303 34.28 -6.45 11.26
CA ILE A 303 32.85 -6.21 11.49
C ILE A 303 32.45 -6.78 12.85
N SER A 304 31.59 -6.10 13.57
CA SER A 304 31.06 -6.53 14.86
C SER A 304 29.57 -6.23 14.93
N VAL A 305 28.81 -7.09 15.59
CA VAL A 305 27.36 -6.96 15.73
C VAL A 305 27.03 -6.69 17.19
N VAL A 306 26.25 -5.64 17.44
CA VAL A 306 25.76 -5.28 18.77
C VAL A 306 24.26 -5.46 18.82
N TYR A 307 23.80 -6.13 19.87
CA TYR A 307 22.37 -6.21 20.21
C TYR A 307 22.13 -5.61 21.58
N GLY A 308 21.03 -4.87 21.69
CA GLY A 308 20.58 -4.26 22.91
C GLY A 308 19.49 -3.23 22.68
N PHE A 309 19.09 -2.59 23.77
CA PHE A 309 17.97 -1.68 23.82
C PHE A 309 18.15 -0.65 24.94
N ALA A 310 17.44 0.46 24.82
CA ALA A 310 17.65 1.67 25.61
C ALA A 310 17.33 1.48 27.11
N GLU A 311 16.45 0.53 27.46
CA GLU A 311 16.06 0.18 28.83
C GLU A 311 17.21 -0.54 29.60
N THR A 312 18.23 -1.02 28.87
CA THR A 312 19.52 -1.55 29.39
C THR A 312 20.68 -0.59 29.11
N ILE A 313 20.41 0.71 29.05
CA ILE A 313 21.31 1.78 28.58
C ILE A 313 21.58 1.69 27.08
N MET A 314 22.18 0.62 26.55
CA MET A 314 22.37 0.46 25.10
C MET A 314 22.64 -0.99 24.66
N ALA A 315 23.77 -1.61 25.02
CA ALA A 315 24.16 -2.93 24.53
C ALA A 315 24.01 -4.02 25.61
N ILE A 316 23.62 -5.24 25.19
CA ILE A 316 23.62 -6.43 26.04
C ILE A 316 24.48 -7.58 25.50
N SER A 317 24.76 -7.60 24.20
CA SER A 317 25.66 -8.56 23.59
C SER A 317 26.49 -7.91 22.48
N GLN A 318 27.68 -8.47 22.26
CA GLN A 318 28.65 -7.95 21.29
C GLN A 318 29.38 -9.10 20.61
N SER A 319 29.38 -9.11 19.28
CA SER A 319 30.18 -10.06 18.49
C SER A 319 31.58 -9.51 18.23
N ASN A 320 32.51 -10.43 17.98
CA ASN A 320 33.82 -10.16 17.38
C ASN A 320 33.88 -10.92 16.06
N GLY A 321 33.80 -10.19 14.95
CA GLY A 321 33.62 -10.76 13.62
C GLY A 321 32.16 -11.12 13.31
N ILE A 322 31.92 -11.44 12.04
CA ILE A 322 30.66 -12.01 11.58
C ILE A 322 30.71 -13.54 11.71
N LYS A 323 29.73 -14.08 12.43
CA LYS A 323 29.39 -15.50 12.48
C LYS A 323 27.90 -15.63 12.17
N SER A 324 27.52 -16.76 11.60
CA SER A 324 26.13 -16.99 11.24
C SER A 324 25.76 -18.46 11.39
N HIS A 325 24.48 -18.73 11.61
CA HIS A 325 23.91 -20.05 11.80
C HIS A 325 22.76 -20.25 10.81
N GLU A 326 22.80 -21.35 10.06
CA GLU A 326 21.72 -21.70 9.14
C GLU A 326 20.58 -22.38 9.89
N LYS A 327 19.39 -21.76 9.87
CA LYS A 327 18.17 -22.29 10.48
C LYS A 327 16.99 -22.09 9.54
N ASP A 328 16.25 -23.16 9.25
CA ASP A 328 15.11 -23.17 8.32
C ASP A 328 15.46 -22.56 6.93
N GLY A 329 16.67 -22.86 6.42
CA GLY A 329 17.16 -22.31 5.15
C GLY A 329 17.52 -20.82 5.19
N ARG A 330 17.66 -20.22 6.39
CA ARG A 330 18.00 -18.81 6.59
C ARG A 330 19.30 -18.68 7.37
N ASP A 331 20.15 -17.73 6.97
CA ASP A 331 21.42 -17.43 7.66
C ASP A 331 21.17 -16.35 8.73
N VAL A 332 21.17 -16.75 10.01
CA VAL A 332 20.95 -15.84 11.16
C VAL A 332 22.32 -15.40 11.68
N VAL A 333 22.59 -14.09 11.66
CA VAL A 333 23.87 -13.53 12.12
C VAL A 333 23.91 -13.49 13.65
N SER A 334 25.03 -13.92 14.22
CA SER A 334 25.31 -13.87 15.65
C SER A 334 25.39 -12.42 16.14
N CYS A 335 24.69 -12.12 17.24
CA CYS A 335 24.83 -10.90 18.04
C CYS A 335 25.94 -11.01 19.10
N GLY A 336 26.67 -12.13 19.11
CA GLY A 336 27.85 -12.36 19.93
C GLY A 336 27.56 -12.74 21.38
N THR A 337 28.58 -12.60 22.22
CA THR A 337 28.53 -13.01 23.63
C THR A 337 27.86 -11.94 24.48
N ILE A 338 27.21 -12.37 25.57
CA ILE A 338 26.57 -11.47 26.53
C ILE A 338 27.63 -10.63 27.25
N ILE A 339 27.35 -9.33 27.39
CA ILE A 339 28.21 -8.38 28.10
C ILE A 339 28.25 -8.72 29.59
N PRO A 340 29.43 -8.65 30.25
CA PRO A 340 29.55 -8.86 31.69
C PRO A 340 28.52 -8.08 32.51
N GLY A 341 27.98 -8.70 33.56
CA GLY A 341 26.93 -8.09 34.39
C GLY A 341 25.54 -8.02 33.75
N THR A 342 25.37 -8.56 32.53
CA THR A 342 24.06 -8.76 31.90
C THR A 342 23.68 -10.25 31.92
N PHE A 343 22.40 -10.50 32.17
CA PHE A 343 21.81 -11.83 32.25
C PHE A 343 20.64 -11.91 31.28
N ILE A 344 20.53 -13.04 30.60
CA ILE A 344 19.42 -13.32 29.69
C ILE A 344 18.75 -14.63 30.06
N LYS A 345 17.44 -14.71 29.82
CA LYS A 345 16.69 -15.98 29.77
C LYS A 345 15.87 -16.02 28.49
N ILE A 346 15.70 -17.21 27.94
CA ILE A 346 14.92 -17.44 26.72
C ILE A 346 13.77 -18.38 27.07
N ILE A 347 12.52 -17.93 26.88
CA ILE A 347 11.29 -18.68 27.17
C ILE A 347 10.42 -18.67 25.92
N ASP A 348 10.09 -19.82 25.37
CA ASP A 348 9.34 -19.95 24.11
C ASP A 348 9.93 -19.08 22.98
N ASN A 349 11.25 -19.15 22.82
CA ASN A 349 12.08 -18.33 21.93
C ASN A 349 12.08 -16.82 22.23
N GLN A 350 11.35 -16.32 23.23
CA GLN A 350 11.37 -14.90 23.57
C GLN A 350 12.56 -14.57 24.46
N ILE A 351 13.27 -13.51 24.13
CA ILE A 351 14.43 -13.04 24.87
C ILE A 351 13.98 -12.12 26.00
N PHE A 352 14.45 -12.40 27.20
CA PHE A 352 14.33 -11.56 28.37
C PHE A 352 15.72 -11.19 28.86
N ALA A 353 15.93 -9.93 29.26
CA ALA A 353 17.24 -9.47 29.69
C ALA A 353 17.17 -8.62 30.96
N LYS A 354 18.22 -8.71 31.77
CA LYS A 354 18.40 -7.98 33.03
C LYS A 354 19.86 -7.59 33.19
N SER A 355 20.12 -6.40 33.70
CA SER A 355 21.47 -5.94 34.07
C SER A 355 21.42 -5.14 35.37
N GLY A 356 22.59 -4.87 35.98
CA GLY A 356 22.70 -4.06 37.19
C GLY A 356 22.31 -2.58 37.02
N TYR A 357 22.07 -2.14 35.78
CA TYR A 357 21.71 -0.78 35.38
C TYR A 357 20.43 -0.76 34.52
N SER A 358 19.68 -1.87 34.50
CA SER A 358 18.36 -1.93 33.84
C SER A 358 17.35 -1.10 34.62
N ILE A 359 16.59 -0.27 33.91
CA ILE A 359 15.47 0.43 34.52
C ILE A 359 14.40 -0.57 34.97
N GLN A 360 13.67 -0.22 36.03
CA GLN A 360 12.54 -1.01 36.51
C GLN A 360 11.22 -0.49 35.93
N CYS A 361 11.13 0.82 35.71
CA CYS A 361 9.98 1.50 35.12
C CYS A 361 10.44 2.70 34.29
N TYR A 362 9.59 3.14 33.36
CA TYR A 362 9.77 4.43 32.69
C TYR A 362 9.40 5.58 33.64
N LEU A 363 9.65 6.83 33.22
CA LEU A 363 9.22 8.02 33.97
C LEU A 363 7.70 8.13 34.19
N ASP A 364 6.90 7.40 33.40
CA ASP A 364 5.44 7.24 33.58
C ASP A 364 5.07 6.24 34.71
N GLN A 365 6.06 5.68 35.41
CA GLN A 365 5.96 4.73 36.51
C GLN A 365 5.37 3.36 36.17
N ILE A 366 5.27 3.00 34.89
CA ILE A 366 4.85 1.65 34.49
C ILE A 366 6.04 0.70 34.62
N SER A 367 5.92 -0.32 35.48
CA SER A 367 6.92 -1.39 35.58
C SER A 367 7.04 -2.15 34.26
N ILE A 368 8.27 -2.48 33.88
CA ILE A 368 8.59 -3.22 32.65
C ILE A 368 9.29 -4.55 32.91
N VAL A 369 9.51 -4.88 34.18
CA VAL A 369 10.19 -6.09 34.63
C VAL A 369 9.21 -7.13 35.14
N ASP A 370 9.58 -8.39 35.03
CA ASP A 370 8.90 -9.50 35.71
C ASP A 370 9.29 -9.62 37.19
N GLU A 371 8.75 -10.63 37.88
CA GLU A 371 9.02 -10.90 39.30
C GLU A 371 10.51 -11.13 39.61
N ASP A 372 11.29 -11.59 38.63
CA ASP A 372 12.74 -11.82 38.75
C ASP A 372 13.58 -10.59 38.35
N GLY A 373 12.93 -9.50 37.90
CA GLY A 373 13.57 -8.27 37.46
C GLY A 373 14.05 -8.29 35.99
N TYR A 374 13.54 -9.19 35.15
CA TYR A 374 13.88 -9.25 33.73
C TYR A 374 12.91 -8.44 32.87
N ILE A 375 13.46 -7.73 31.88
CA ILE A 375 12.70 -6.98 30.88
C ILE A 375 12.38 -7.91 29.71
N ALA A 376 11.10 -7.97 29.32
CA ALA A 376 10.69 -8.61 28.09
C ALA A 376 11.13 -7.75 26.89
N THR A 377 12.09 -8.24 26.10
CA THR A 377 12.64 -7.45 24.97
C THR A 377 11.65 -7.28 23.81
N GLY A 378 10.69 -8.22 23.70
CA GLY A 378 9.81 -8.34 22.54
C GLY A 378 10.48 -8.99 21.32
N ASP A 379 11.74 -9.40 21.46
CA ASP A 379 12.52 -10.06 20.42
C ASP A 379 12.54 -11.58 20.64
N ILE A 380 12.70 -12.32 19.54
CA ILE A 380 12.84 -13.76 19.52
C ILE A 380 14.25 -14.18 19.09
N GLY A 381 14.74 -15.27 19.67
CA GLY A 381 16.06 -15.80 19.36
C GLY A 381 16.45 -17.01 20.19
N PHE A 382 17.72 -17.39 20.06
CA PHE A 382 18.29 -18.56 20.71
C PHE A 382 19.76 -18.34 21.07
N MET A 383 20.28 -19.20 21.96
CA MET A 383 21.70 -19.25 22.29
C MET A 383 22.33 -20.45 21.61
N GLU A 384 23.49 -20.25 20.99
CA GLU A 384 24.31 -21.33 20.44
C GLU A 384 25.79 -21.03 20.62
N ASN A 385 26.57 -22.01 21.06
CA ASN A 385 28.03 -21.87 21.27
C ASN A 385 28.43 -20.67 22.15
N GLY A 386 27.57 -20.27 23.10
CA GLY A 386 27.78 -19.13 23.99
C GLY A 386 27.45 -17.76 23.36
N GLU A 387 26.92 -17.73 22.14
CA GLU A 387 26.51 -16.50 21.45
C GLU A 387 25.00 -16.42 21.27
N LEU A 388 24.49 -15.19 21.28
CA LEU A 388 23.08 -14.87 21.09
C LEU A 388 22.77 -14.68 19.60
N TYR A 389 21.71 -15.31 19.12
CA TYR A 389 21.19 -15.15 17.76
C TYR A 389 19.77 -14.59 17.84
N VAL A 390 19.55 -13.42 17.24
CA VAL A 390 18.24 -12.75 17.24
C VAL A 390 17.58 -12.94 15.87
N GLU A 391 16.40 -13.55 15.87
CA GLU A 391 15.66 -13.92 14.65
C GLU A 391 14.68 -12.82 14.22
N GLY A 392 14.27 -11.96 15.15
CA GLY A 392 13.47 -10.77 14.87
C GLY A 392 12.54 -10.44 16.03
N ARG A 393 11.45 -9.71 15.74
CA ARG A 393 10.50 -9.26 16.76
C ARG A 393 9.24 -10.10 16.78
N LYS A 394 8.74 -10.41 17.97
CA LYS A 394 7.46 -11.09 18.18
C LYS A 394 6.29 -10.37 17.48
N HIS A 395 6.34 -9.04 17.42
CA HIS A 395 5.27 -8.21 16.84
C HIS A 395 5.45 -7.94 15.34
N ASP A 396 6.59 -8.28 14.74
CA ASP A 396 6.82 -8.21 13.29
C ASP A 396 6.58 -9.58 12.60
N ILE A 397 5.80 -10.43 13.26
CA ILE A 397 5.35 -11.73 12.74
C ILE A 397 3.97 -11.54 12.14
N MET A 398 3.83 -11.86 10.85
CA MET A 398 2.55 -12.07 10.21
C MET A 398 2.19 -13.55 10.27
N ILE A 399 0.91 -13.86 10.50
CA ILE A 399 0.39 -15.23 10.45
C ILE A 399 -0.58 -15.34 9.26
N GLN A 400 -0.19 -16.07 8.22
CA GLN A 400 -1.05 -16.38 7.07
C GLN A 400 -1.28 -17.89 6.98
N ALA A 401 -2.55 -18.31 7.03
CA ALA A 401 -2.98 -19.71 6.96
C ALA A 401 -2.28 -20.63 8.00
N GLY A 402 -2.01 -20.10 9.20
CA GLY A 402 -1.33 -20.84 10.27
C GLY A 402 0.19 -20.92 10.15
N GLN A 403 0.78 -20.38 9.08
CA GLN A 403 2.23 -20.22 8.92
C GLN A 403 2.68 -18.84 9.41
N LYS A 404 3.82 -18.79 10.09
CA LYS A 404 4.43 -17.56 10.62
C LYS A 404 5.46 -17.02 9.63
N PHE A 405 5.31 -15.77 9.23
CA PHE A 405 6.20 -15.06 8.32
C PHE A 405 6.77 -13.83 9.00
N MET A 406 8.08 -13.63 8.90
CA MET A 406 8.74 -12.45 9.45
C MET A 406 8.64 -11.29 8.45
N LEU A 407 8.01 -10.18 8.82
CA LEU A 407 7.79 -9.04 7.90
C LEU A 407 9.11 -8.39 7.42
N ASN A 408 10.14 -8.43 8.25
CA ASN A 408 11.52 -8.01 7.94
C ASN A 408 12.19 -8.89 6.86
N GLU A 409 11.82 -10.17 6.77
CA GLU A 409 12.26 -11.03 5.65
C GLU A 409 11.52 -10.66 4.37
N MET A 410 10.21 -10.41 4.46
CA MET A 410 9.42 -9.95 3.31
C MET A 410 9.96 -8.64 2.74
N ASP A 411 10.36 -7.68 3.60
CA ASP A 411 11.04 -6.45 3.16
C ASP A 411 12.38 -6.74 2.45
N THR A 412 13.10 -7.78 2.89
CA THR A 412 14.37 -8.16 2.30
C THR A 412 14.18 -8.73 0.90
N ILE A 413 13.22 -9.64 0.75
CA ILE A 413 12.84 -10.21 -0.54
C ILE A 413 12.34 -9.09 -1.44
N LEU A 414 11.47 -8.20 -0.95
CA LEU A 414 11.00 -7.04 -1.69
C LEU A 414 12.15 -6.18 -2.21
N ALA A 415 13.15 -5.88 -1.37
CA ALA A 415 14.30 -5.08 -1.77
C ALA A 415 15.23 -5.78 -2.78
N GLN A 416 15.30 -7.12 -2.77
CA GLN A 416 16.05 -7.90 -3.75
C GLN A 416 15.30 -8.01 -5.09
N VAL A 417 14.00 -8.29 -5.00
CA VAL A 417 13.12 -8.48 -6.15
C VAL A 417 12.87 -7.17 -6.85
N ALA A 418 12.77 -6.06 -6.13
CA ALA A 418 12.49 -4.73 -6.67
C ALA A 418 13.49 -3.69 -6.12
N PRO A 419 14.78 -3.77 -6.55
CA PRO A 419 15.84 -2.89 -6.04
C PRO A 419 15.56 -1.40 -6.21
N GLU A 420 14.78 -1.04 -7.23
CA GLU A 420 14.31 0.31 -7.50
C GLU A 420 13.46 0.90 -6.35
N TRP A 421 12.83 0.06 -5.52
CA TRP A 421 12.07 0.45 -4.32
C TRP A 421 12.80 0.11 -3.00
N ALA A 422 14.08 -0.23 -3.04
CA ALA A 422 14.86 -0.48 -1.82
C ALA A 422 14.82 0.75 -0.88
N GLY A 423 14.33 0.55 0.35
CA GLY A 423 14.13 1.63 1.32
C GLY A 423 12.94 2.56 1.03
N ARG A 424 12.13 2.27 0.00
CA ARG A 424 10.88 2.95 -0.39
C ARG A 424 9.70 1.98 -0.51
N GLY A 425 9.82 0.81 0.11
CA GLY A 425 8.80 -0.22 0.19
C GLY A 425 8.72 -0.82 1.59
N VAL A 426 7.53 -1.28 1.99
CA VAL A 426 7.31 -1.95 3.27
C VAL A 426 6.28 -3.07 3.14
N CYS A 427 6.51 -4.15 3.88
CA CYS A 427 5.58 -5.25 4.09
C CYS A 427 4.87 -5.10 5.45
N LEU A 428 3.55 -5.21 5.47
CA LEU A 428 2.72 -5.05 6.65
C LEU A 428 1.85 -6.29 6.82
N ALA A 429 1.55 -6.65 8.07
CA ALA A 429 0.48 -7.61 8.35
C ALA A 429 -0.86 -6.86 8.31
N LYS A 430 -1.76 -7.28 7.43
CA LYS A 430 -3.13 -6.78 7.36
C LYS A 430 -4.06 -7.90 7.82
N ASP A 431 -4.85 -7.66 8.85
CA ASP A 431 -5.88 -8.61 9.27
C ASP A 431 -6.94 -8.75 8.16
N ASP A 432 -7.27 -9.99 7.81
CA ASP A 432 -8.33 -10.33 6.88
C ASP A 432 -9.44 -11.07 7.63
N GLU A 433 -10.46 -10.31 8.04
CA GLU A 433 -11.63 -10.82 8.75
C GLU A 433 -12.39 -11.89 7.94
N GLY A 434 -12.27 -11.89 6.61
CA GLY A 434 -12.95 -12.86 5.73
C GLY A 434 -12.30 -14.24 5.76
N THR A 435 -10.98 -14.31 5.92
CA THR A 435 -10.23 -15.57 6.00
C THR A 435 -9.86 -15.96 7.43
N GLY A 436 -10.04 -15.06 8.40
CA GLY A 436 -9.69 -15.29 9.80
C GLY A 436 -8.18 -15.40 10.02
N THR A 437 -7.38 -14.94 9.05
CA THR A 437 -5.91 -14.91 9.10
C THR A 437 -5.41 -13.54 8.61
N GLN A 438 -4.10 -13.33 8.56
CA GLN A 438 -3.51 -12.11 8.03
C GLN A 438 -3.05 -12.29 6.58
N THR A 439 -3.05 -11.19 5.82
CA THR A 439 -2.54 -11.09 4.45
C THR A 439 -1.35 -10.13 4.41
N LEU A 440 -0.36 -10.44 3.57
CA LEU A 440 0.80 -9.57 3.39
C LEU A 440 0.41 -8.35 2.58
N LEU A 441 0.52 -7.16 3.17
CA LEU A 441 0.28 -5.89 2.50
C LEU A 441 1.62 -5.24 2.14
N ILE A 442 1.88 -5.06 0.86
CA ILE A 442 3.08 -4.41 0.32
C ILE A 442 2.71 -2.99 -0.10
N LEU A 443 3.35 -2.00 0.49
CA LEU A 443 3.21 -0.59 0.10
C LEU A 443 4.51 -0.09 -0.52
N LEU A 444 4.43 0.49 -1.72
CA LEU A 444 5.58 1.07 -2.44
C LEU A 444 5.37 2.56 -2.73
N GLU A 445 6.34 3.39 -2.36
CA GLU A 445 6.33 4.83 -2.67
C GLU A 445 6.60 5.10 -4.15
N ARG A 446 5.92 6.11 -4.70
CA ARG A 446 6.10 6.55 -6.09
C ARG A 446 5.71 8.02 -6.33
N ALA A 447 6.38 8.63 -7.31
CA ALA A 447 6.06 9.97 -7.82
C ALA A 447 5.08 9.95 -9.02
N ASP A 448 5.16 8.93 -9.87
CA ASP A 448 4.50 8.91 -11.19
C ASP A 448 3.43 7.81 -11.31
N ILE A 449 2.58 7.88 -12.35
CA ILE A 449 1.62 6.81 -12.69
C ILE A 449 2.38 5.63 -13.31
N ILE A 450 2.01 4.40 -12.94
CA ILE A 450 2.61 3.14 -13.38
C ILE A 450 1.61 2.62 -14.39
N ASP A 451 2.09 2.27 -15.56
CA ASP A 451 1.26 1.58 -16.53
C ASP A 451 0.86 0.18 -16.00
N SER A 452 -0.21 -0.38 -16.55
CA SER A 452 -0.73 -1.66 -16.09
C SER A 452 0.21 -2.86 -16.37
N GLU A 453 1.23 -2.67 -17.20
CA GLU A 453 2.23 -3.68 -17.58
C GLU A 453 3.32 -3.79 -16.50
N GLN A 454 3.89 -2.67 -16.08
CA GLN A 454 4.87 -2.58 -14.98
C GLN A 454 4.30 -3.08 -13.65
N TYR A 455 3.02 -2.81 -13.35
CA TYR A 455 2.35 -3.38 -12.17
C TYR A 455 2.34 -4.91 -12.22
N ARG A 456 1.95 -5.48 -13.37
CA ARG A 456 1.84 -6.93 -13.54
C ARG A 456 3.20 -7.61 -13.51
N GLU A 457 4.21 -7.00 -14.10
CA GLU A 457 5.58 -7.51 -14.06
C GLU A 457 6.11 -7.58 -12.63
N LEU A 458 5.95 -6.50 -11.86
CA LEU A 458 6.38 -6.45 -10.47
C LEU A 458 5.62 -7.44 -9.58
N ALA A 459 4.29 -7.49 -9.72
CA ALA A 459 3.48 -8.46 -8.99
C ALA A 459 3.88 -9.90 -9.32
N SER A 460 4.19 -10.20 -10.59
CA SER A 460 4.70 -11.51 -11.01
C SER A 460 6.03 -11.84 -10.35
N ARG A 461 7.02 -10.93 -10.39
CA ARG A 461 8.33 -11.11 -9.75
C ARG A 461 8.22 -11.35 -8.24
N LEU A 462 7.36 -10.58 -7.57
CA LEU A 462 7.10 -10.72 -6.13
C LEU A 462 6.41 -12.05 -5.81
N SER A 463 5.42 -12.48 -6.61
CA SER A 463 4.73 -13.77 -6.40
C SER A 463 5.65 -14.99 -6.54
N GLN A 464 6.69 -14.91 -7.37
CA GLN A 464 7.66 -15.99 -7.54
C GLN A 464 8.68 -16.07 -6.41
N SER A 465 8.86 -14.98 -5.66
CA SER A 465 9.98 -14.83 -4.71
C SER A 465 9.52 -14.77 -3.25
N LEU A 466 8.33 -14.24 -2.98
CA LEU A 466 7.79 -14.18 -1.63
C LEU A 466 7.23 -15.56 -1.23
N PRO A 467 7.51 -16.03 -0.01
CA PRO A 467 7.03 -17.33 0.47
C PRO A 467 5.57 -17.31 0.94
N VAL A 468 4.84 -16.21 0.71
CA VAL A 468 3.42 -16.07 1.11
C VAL A 468 2.52 -16.52 -0.04
N GLU A 469 1.38 -17.13 0.29
CA GLU A 469 0.43 -17.59 -0.74
C GLU A 469 -0.27 -16.41 -1.42
N HIS A 470 -0.57 -15.36 -0.65
CA HIS A 470 -1.26 -14.17 -1.13
C HIS A 470 -0.67 -12.90 -0.53
N PHE A 471 -0.51 -11.87 -1.36
CA PHE A 471 -0.16 -10.53 -0.93
C PHE A 471 -0.99 -9.49 -1.69
N GLU A 472 -1.19 -8.34 -1.07
CA GLU A 472 -1.75 -7.16 -1.69
C GLU A 472 -0.62 -6.18 -2.00
N LEU A 473 -0.61 -5.63 -3.21
CA LEU A 473 0.37 -4.62 -3.63
C LEU A 473 -0.32 -3.29 -3.90
N TYR A 474 0.04 -2.28 -3.12
CA TYR A 474 -0.42 -0.91 -3.31
C TYR A 474 0.74 0.04 -3.54
N PHE A 475 0.48 1.00 -4.41
CA PHE A 475 1.35 2.13 -4.60
C PHE A 475 0.82 3.32 -3.83
N VAL A 476 1.70 3.92 -3.05
CA VAL A 476 1.42 5.09 -2.24
C VAL A 476 2.28 6.25 -2.74
N PRO A 477 1.88 7.51 -2.55
CA PRO A 477 2.68 8.66 -2.98
C PRO A 477 4.07 8.67 -2.33
N ASP A 478 5.01 9.38 -2.94
CA ASP A 478 6.32 9.65 -2.34
C ASP A 478 6.18 10.20 -0.90
N GLN A 479 7.01 9.68 0.02
CA GLN A 479 7.04 10.07 1.44
C GLN A 479 5.81 9.64 2.27
N PHE A 480 5.05 8.65 1.78
CA PHE A 480 3.95 8.04 2.53
C PHE A 480 4.42 7.13 3.67
N LEU A 481 5.53 6.40 3.46
CA LEU A 481 6.01 5.43 4.45
C LEU A 481 6.59 6.16 5.65
N THR A 482 5.94 6.01 6.80
CA THR A 482 6.40 6.69 8.01
C THR A 482 7.63 5.99 8.54
N LYS A 483 8.73 6.73 8.64
CA LYS A 483 9.98 6.26 9.23
C LYS A 483 10.18 6.87 10.61
N THR A 484 10.80 6.11 11.50
CA THR A 484 11.39 6.64 12.73
C THR A 484 12.51 7.61 12.37
N SER A 485 12.92 8.41 13.34
CA SER A 485 14.03 9.35 13.16
C SER A 485 15.39 8.68 12.90
N SER A 486 15.52 7.40 13.23
CA SER A 486 16.68 6.57 12.87
C SER A 486 16.58 5.98 11.45
N GLY A 487 15.52 6.30 10.70
CA GLY A 487 15.31 5.85 9.33
C GLY A 487 14.60 4.51 9.18
N LYS A 488 14.23 3.83 10.28
CA LYS A 488 13.52 2.54 10.24
C LYS A 488 12.04 2.74 9.92
N ILE A 489 11.42 1.80 9.22
CA ILE A 489 9.99 1.91 8.91
C ILE A 489 9.17 1.66 10.17
N ASN A 490 8.26 2.59 10.50
CA ASN A 490 7.27 2.42 11.56
C ASN A 490 6.03 1.73 10.96
N ARG A 491 6.02 0.38 11.00
CA ARG A 491 4.95 -0.43 10.40
C ARG A 491 3.57 -0.11 10.94
N LYS A 492 3.43 -0.02 12.26
CA LYS A 492 2.15 0.29 12.93
C LYS A 492 1.59 1.63 12.45
N LYS A 493 2.40 2.68 12.52
CA LYS A 493 2.00 4.02 12.08
C LYS A 493 1.69 4.08 10.58
N THR A 494 2.53 3.44 9.76
CA THR A 494 2.30 3.35 8.32
C THR A 494 0.99 2.63 7.99
N TYR A 495 0.66 1.56 8.71
CA TYR A 495 -0.60 0.84 8.55
C TYR A 495 -1.80 1.69 9.01
N GLU A 496 -1.70 2.38 10.14
CA GLU A 496 -2.74 3.32 10.60
C GLU A 496 -2.99 4.44 9.58
N ASP A 497 -1.94 5.01 9.00
CA ASP A 497 -2.04 6.07 8.00
C ASP A 497 -2.61 5.54 6.67
N TYR A 498 -2.25 4.31 6.27
CA TYR A 498 -2.88 3.59 5.17
C TYR A 498 -4.38 3.39 5.39
N GLN A 499 -4.78 2.93 6.58
CA GLN A 499 -6.20 2.76 6.91
C GLN A 499 -6.96 4.09 6.86
N LYS A 500 -6.40 5.16 7.42
CA LYS A 500 -7.00 6.51 7.34
C LYS A 500 -7.17 6.98 5.90
N PHE A 501 -6.14 6.80 5.07
CA PHE A 501 -6.20 7.15 3.66
C PHE A 501 -7.27 6.34 2.91
N LYS A 502 -7.33 5.02 3.10
CA LYS A 502 -8.37 4.17 2.48
C LYS A 502 -9.78 4.52 2.97
N ASN A 503 -9.94 4.83 4.25
CA ASN A 503 -11.21 5.27 4.81
C ASN A 503 -11.65 6.62 4.22
N TRP A 504 -10.72 7.57 4.09
CA TRP A 504 -10.97 8.86 3.42
C TRP A 504 -11.35 8.67 1.95
N GLU A 505 -10.61 7.84 1.22
CA GLU A 505 -10.88 7.51 -0.19
C GLU A 505 -12.27 6.88 -0.34
N ASN A 506 -12.69 6.02 0.60
CA ASN A 506 -14.00 5.41 0.60
C ASN A 506 -15.13 6.37 0.99
N LEU A 507 -14.92 7.27 1.95
CA LEU A 507 -15.92 8.26 2.40
C LEU A 507 -16.14 9.37 1.37
N ASN A 508 -15.11 9.74 0.60
CA ASN A 508 -15.16 10.81 -0.41
C ASN A 508 -15.42 10.31 -1.84
N LYS A 509 -15.73 9.02 -2.03
CA LYS A 509 -16.31 8.49 -3.28
C LYS A 509 -17.76 8.96 -3.51
N SER A 510 -18.41 9.57 -2.51
CA SER A 510 -19.87 9.81 -2.48
C SER A 510 -20.30 11.26 -2.21
N ILE A 511 -19.40 12.25 -2.22
CA ILE A 511 -19.78 13.66 -1.95
C ILE A 511 -19.15 14.59 -3.00
N ASP A 512 -19.99 15.24 -3.81
CA ASP A 512 -19.57 16.25 -4.78
C ASP A 512 -19.41 17.62 -4.07
N VAL A 513 -18.29 17.77 -3.36
CA VAL A 513 -17.91 19.02 -2.70
C VAL A 513 -17.04 19.84 -3.65
N HIS A 514 -17.28 21.15 -3.77
CA HIS A 514 -16.35 22.02 -4.49
C HIS A 514 -14.92 21.92 -3.88
N MET A 515 -13.92 21.67 -4.72
CA MET A 515 -12.52 21.46 -4.28
C MET A 515 -12.00 22.53 -3.32
N HIS A 516 -12.37 23.79 -3.51
CA HIS A 516 -11.96 24.88 -2.62
C HIS A 516 -12.59 24.78 -1.21
N ASP A 517 -13.83 24.30 -1.12
CA ASP A 517 -14.50 24.04 0.17
C ASP A 517 -13.93 22.80 0.86
N GLU A 518 -13.50 21.80 0.07
CA GLU A 518 -12.81 20.61 0.58
C GLU A 518 -11.43 20.95 1.18
N ILE A 519 -10.66 21.79 0.48
CA ILE A 519 -9.38 22.34 0.97
C ILE A 519 -9.60 23.16 2.24
N LYS A 520 -10.54 24.11 2.25
CA LYS A 520 -10.82 24.95 3.44
C LYS A 520 -11.28 24.13 4.65
N ARG A 521 -12.05 23.07 4.43
CA ARG A 521 -12.54 22.20 5.50
C ARG A 521 -11.46 21.29 6.07
N HIS A 522 -10.65 20.65 5.22
CA HIS A 522 -9.63 19.70 5.67
C HIS A 522 -8.42 20.39 6.30
N PHE A 523 -8.05 21.58 5.82
CA PHE A 523 -6.88 22.31 6.32
C PHE A 523 -7.26 23.42 7.31
N GLN A 524 -8.38 23.25 8.02
CA GLN A 524 -8.84 24.20 9.02
C GLN A 524 -7.78 24.32 10.15
N GLY A 525 -7.21 25.53 10.33
CA GLY A 525 -6.18 25.80 11.33
C GLY A 525 -4.73 25.75 10.83
N ILE A 526 -4.51 25.44 9.55
CA ILE A 526 -3.20 25.56 8.89
C ILE A 526 -3.02 26.98 8.33
N PRO A 527 -1.82 27.59 8.30
CA PRO A 527 -1.58 28.87 7.61
C PRO A 527 -1.72 28.71 6.09
N PHE A 528 -2.65 29.46 5.46
CA PHE A 528 -2.96 29.32 4.03
C PHE A 528 -2.01 30.11 3.10
N ASP A 529 -1.19 30.96 3.71
CA ASP A 529 -0.25 31.90 3.11
C ASP A 529 1.19 31.40 3.08
N LEU A 530 1.48 30.30 3.78
CA LEU A 530 2.78 29.62 3.69
C LEU A 530 2.82 28.64 2.50
N PRO A 531 4.01 28.37 1.95
CA PRO A 531 4.19 27.31 0.96
C PRO A 531 3.63 25.98 1.47
N ILE A 532 2.90 25.22 0.64
CA ILE A 532 2.25 23.97 1.02
C ILE A 532 3.26 22.94 1.55
N ALA A 533 4.51 22.98 1.10
CA ALA A 533 5.57 22.11 1.62
C ALA A 533 6.05 22.47 3.04
N GLU A 534 5.76 23.69 3.49
CA GLU A 534 6.03 24.17 4.85
C GLU A 534 4.78 24.06 5.75
N ALA A 535 3.59 24.22 5.16
CA ALA A 535 2.32 24.26 5.86
C ALA A 535 1.66 22.89 6.05
N LEU A 536 1.88 21.92 5.14
CA LEU A 536 1.20 20.62 5.14
C LEU A 536 2.15 19.46 5.42
N ASP A 537 1.64 18.43 6.10
CA ASP A 537 2.33 17.16 6.25
C ASP A 537 2.16 16.23 5.04
N SER A 538 2.83 15.07 5.04
CA SER A 538 2.70 14.07 3.97
C SER A 538 1.24 13.69 3.71
N LEU A 539 0.44 13.48 4.76
CA LEU A 539 -0.99 13.18 4.60
C LEU A 539 -1.77 14.37 4.03
N GLY A 540 -1.50 15.59 4.51
CA GLY A 540 -2.13 16.81 4.04
C GLY A 540 -1.78 17.14 2.60
N LEU A 541 -0.54 16.93 2.18
CA LEU A 541 -0.12 17.05 0.78
C LEU A 541 -0.82 16.02 -0.11
N ILE A 542 -1.05 14.80 0.39
CA ILE A 542 -1.76 13.73 -0.33
C ILE A 542 -3.24 14.03 -0.45
N ILE A 543 -3.87 14.47 0.65
CA ILE A 543 -5.27 14.90 0.63
C ILE A 543 -5.42 16.08 -0.33
N LEU A 544 -4.53 17.08 -0.27
CA LEU A 544 -4.53 18.21 -1.19
C LEU A 544 -4.37 17.76 -2.65
N ASP A 545 -3.34 16.96 -2.95
CA ASP A 545 -3.07 16.40 -4.28
C ASP A 545 -4.27 15.59 -4.81
N SER A 546 -4.88 14.77 -3.96
CA SER A 546 -6.07 14.00 -4.33
C SER A 546 -7.30 14.87 -4.56
N ILE A 547 -7.48 15.96 -3.81
CA ILE A 547 -8.55 16.93 -4.03
C ILE A 547 -8.34 17.66 -5.37
N VAL A 548 -7.13 18.14 -5.65
CA VAL A 548 -6.84 18.92 -6.86
C VAL A 548 -6.70 18.05 -8.12
N LYS A 549 -6.38 16.75 -7.98
CA LYS A 549 -6.39 15.76 -9.07
C LYS A 549 -7.78 15.56 -9.66
N LYS A 550 -8.84 15.57 -8.85
CA LYS A 550 -10.24 15.56 -9.33
C LYS A 550 -10.49 16.73 -10.31
N GLY A 551 -9.83 17.86 -10.06
CA GLY A 551 -9.89 19.05 -10.89
C GLY A 551 -8.84 19.13 -11.98
N ASN A 552 -7.94 18.16 -12.16
CA ASN A 552 -6.78 18.24 -13.06
C ASN A 552 -6.00 19.56 -12.91
N ILE A 553 -5.69 19.93 -11.67
CA ILE A 553 -4.91 21.11 -11.30
C ILE A 553 -3.53 20.63 -10.86
N LYS A 554 -2.48 21.16 -11.50
CA LYS A 554 -1.09 20.86 -11.13
C LYS A 554 -0.66 21.81 -10.02
N ILE A 555 -0.20 21.25 -8.91
CA ILE A 555 0.35 21.99 -7.77
C ILE A 555 1.85 21.78 -7.67
N ASN A 556 2.57 22.76 -7.14
CA ASN A 556 3.99 22.64 -6.83
C ASN A 556 4.24 22.97 -5.35
N LYS A 557 5.35 22.48 -4.80
CA LYS A 557 5.68 22.59 -3.37
C LYS A 557 5.87 24.02 -2.86
N SER A 558 6.18 24.97 -3.74
CA SER A 558 6.33 26.39 -3.41
C SER A 558 5.03 27.19 -3.42
N MET A 559 3.94 26.62 -3.96
CA MET A 559 2.62 27.28 -3.95
C MET A 559 2.04 27.31 -2.54
N THR A 560 1.19 28.28 -2.25
CA THR A 560 0.41 28.38 -1.01
C THR A 560 -0.99 27.75 -1.16
N LEU A 561 -1.66 27.41 -0.07
CA LEU A 561 -3.04 26.91 -0.14
C LEU A 561 -4.00 27.93 -0.76
N ASN A 562 -3.76 29.23 -0.56
CA ASN A 562 -4.54 30.31 -1.18
C ASN A 562 -4.42 30.30 -2.71
N GLU A 563 -3.20 30.17 -3.24
CA GLU A 563 -2.97 30.08 -4.69
C GLU A 563 -3.65 28.85 -5.29
N VAL A 564 -3.60 27.71 -4.60
CA VAL A 564 -4.28 26.48 -5.04
C VAL A 564 -5.81 26.64 -5.04
N ILE A 565 -6.37 27.33 -4.03
CA ILE A 565 -7.81 27.66 -3.98
C ILE A 565 -8.22 28.59 -5.13
N GLU A 566 -7.40 29.59 -5.45
CA GLU A 566 -7.68 30.49 -6.58
C GLU A 566 -7.71 29.73 -7.92
N MET A 567 -6.78 28.81 -8.13
CA MET A 567 -6.78 27.93 -9.31
C MET A 567 -8.04 27.06 -9.38
N CYS A 568 -8.49 26.53 -8.24
CA CYS A 568 -9.75 25.78 -8.14
C CYS A 568 -10.97 26.65 -8.49
N MET A 569 -10.99 27.90 -8.02
CA MET A 569 -12.08 28.85 -8.25
C MET A 569 -12.16 29.33 -9.70
N GLN A 570 -11.01 29.56 -10.37
CA GLN A 570 -10.96 29.96 -11.78
C GLN A 570 -11.52 28.87 -12.70
N LYS A 571 -11.27 27.59 -12.40
CA LYS A 571 -11.78 26.47 -13.20
C LYS A 571 -13.29 26.26 -13.04
N ASN A 572 -13.83 26.54 -11.85
CA ASN A 572 -15.27 26.48 -11.59
C ASN A 572 -16.08 27.56 -12.35
N ARG A 573 -15.49 28.72 -12.69
CA ARG A 573 -16.18 29.76 -13.47
C ARG A 573 -16.59 29.34 -14.87
N ASN A 574 -15.90 28.38 -15.49
CA ASN A 574 -16.24 27.86 -16.82
C ASN A 574 -17.33 26.76 -16.79
N LYS A 575 -17.77 26.30 -15.61
CA LYS A 575 -18.82 25.28 -15.43
C LYS A 575 -20.20 25.87 -15.10
N VAL A 576 -20.31 27.19 -14.89
CA VAL A 576 -21.55 27.86 -14.48
C VAL A 576 -22.32 28.37 -15.69
N LEU A 577 -23.01 27.46 -16.37
CA LEU A 577 -24.14 27.79 -17.24
C LEU A 577 -25.00 26.53 -17.34
N LEU A 578 -25.91 26.40 -16.37
CA LEU A 578 -27.20 25.68 -16.37
C LEU A 578 -27.58 25.49 -14.90
N ARG A 579 -28.31 26.45 -14.34
CA ARG A 579 -28.99 26.29 -13.04
C ARG A 579 -30.47 26.00 -13.30
N SER A 580 -30.94 24.86 -12.85
CA SER A 580 -32.31 24.66 -12.35
C SER A 580 -32.36 23.38 -11.49
N ASP A 581 -32.46 23.52 -10.17
CA ASP A 581 -33.10 22.64 -9.16
C ASP A 581 -33.05 21.09 -9.19
N ALA A 582 -32.28 20.41 -10.04
CA ALA A 582 -32.27 18.95 -10.06
C ALA A 582 -31.25 18.38 -9.04
N SER A 583 -31.60 18.34 -7.76
CA SER A 583 -30.93 17.42 -6.82
C SER A 583 -31.24 15.96 -7.12
N LYS A 584 -32.20 15.69 -8.02
CA LYS A 584 -32.72 14.37 -8.34
C LYS A 584 -32.89 14.12 -9.84
N VAL A 585 -32.60 12.88 -10.27
CA VAL A 585 -32.68 12.39 -11.65
C VAL A 585 -33.55 11.12 -11.75
N ILE A 586 -34.17 10.90 -12.91
CA ILE A 586 -34.80 9.64 -13.29
C ILE A 586 -33.80 8.80 -14.09
N SER A 587 -33.46 7.62 -13.59
CA SER A 587 -32.50 6.70 -14.21
C SER A 587 -33.22 5.67 -15.09
N LEU A 588 -33.10 5.82 -16.42
CA LEU A 588 -33.63 4.85 -17.38
C LEU A 588 -32.58 3.79 -17.67
N VAL A 589 -32.91 2.53 -17.42
CA VAL A 589 -32.02 1.41 -17.75
C VAL A 589 -32.71 0.53 -18.80
N SER A 590 -32.05 0.37 -19.95
CA SER A 590 -32.57 -0.41 -21.07
C SER A 590 -31.94 -1.79 -21.16
N MET A 591 -32.78 -2.81 -21.26
CA MET A 591 -32.43 -4.21 -21.55
C MET A 591 -33.03 -4.69 -22.88
N MET A 592 -33.53 -3.76 -23.69
CA MET A 592 -34.01 -4.02 -25.05
C MET A 592 -32.86 -4.52 -25.93
N ASP A 593 -33.14 -5.06 -27.11
CA ASP A 593 -32.13 -5.42 -28.09
C ASP A 593 -31.55 -4.16 -28.74
N TYR A 594 -30.22 -4.08 -28.80
CA TYR A 594 -29.48 -2.94 -29.33
C TYR A 594 -29.80 -2.65 -30.81
N SER A 595 -30.23 -3.65 -31.57
CA SER A 595 -30.65 -3.49 -32.96
C SER A 595 -32.07 -2.93 -33.08
N ILE A 596 -32.89 -3.00 -32.03
CA ILE A 596 -34.33 -2.71 -32.08
C ILE A 596 -34.70 -1.41 -31.37
N ILE A 597 -33.91 -0.95 -30.40
CA ILE A 597 -34.03 0.40 -29.90
C ILE A 597 -33.60 1.41 -30.99
N PRO A 598 -34.41 2.45 -31.25
CA PRO A 598 -33.89 3.66 -31.87
C PRO A 598 -32.84 4.23 -30.91
N ARG A 599 -31.56 4.23 -31.28
CA ARG A 599 -30.50 4.75 -30.41
C ARG A 599 -30.89 6.16 -29.95
N LEU A 600 -31.37 6.26 -28.70
CA LEU A 600 -31.68 7.53 -28.08
C LEU A 600 -30.44 8.40 -28.14
N THR A 601 -30.64 9.62 -28.60
CA THR A 601 -29.62 10.65 -28.74
C THR A 601 -29.64 11.56 -27.51
N GLU A 602 -28.64 12.43 -27.39
CA GLU A 602 -28.66 13.49 -26.38
C GLU A 602 -29.88 14.40 -26.53
N GLU A 603 -30.36 14.62 -27.76
CA GLU A 603 -31.56 15.43 -28.03
C GLU A 603 -32.82 14.76 -27.50
N ASP A 604 -32.95 13.45 -27.66
CA ASP A 604 -34.05 12.67 -27.08
C ASP A 604 -34.05 12.73 -25.56
N MET A 605 -32.87 12.63 -24.93
CA MET A 605 -32.75 12.72 -23.47
C MET A 605 -33.18 14.08 -22.94
N ARG A 606 -32.84 15.17 -23.66
CA ARG A 606 -33.32 16.52 -23.34
C ARG A 606 -34.83 16.64 -23.55
N PHE A 607 -35.35 16.08 -24.65
CA PHE A 607 -36.78 16.09 -24.94
C PHE A 607 -37.59 15.36 -23.85
N ILE A 608 -37.19 14.14 -23.49
CA ILE A 608 -37.83 13.36 -22.43
C ILE A 608 -37.75 14.11 -21.11
N SER A 609 -36.58 14.65 -20.75
CA SER A 609 -36.40 15.43 -19.51
C SER A 609 -37.36 16.62 -19.42
N ASN A 610 -37.52 17.35 -20.52
CA ASN A 610 -38.46 18.46 -20.61
C ASN A 610 -39.93 17.99 -20.53
N ALA A 611 -40.29 16.91 -21.22
CA ALA A 611 -41.65 16.38 -21.26
C ALA A 611 -42.11 15.80 -19.90
N VAL A 612 -41.19 15.27 -19.11
CA VAL A 612 -41.49 14.70 -17.78
C VAL A 612 -41.31 15.71 -16.65
N GLY A 613 -40.59 16.81 -16.90
CA GLY A 613 -40.35 17.89 -15.94
C GLY A 613 -39.26 17.56 -14.90
N MET A 614 -38.37 16.63 -15.22
CA MET A 614 -37.25 16.21 -14.36
C MET A 614 -36.10 15.73 -15.24
N GLN A 615 -34.86 15.89 -14.78
CA GLN A 615 -33.71 15.36 -15.50
C GLN A 615 -33.78 13.85 -15.61
N VAL A 616 -33.40 13.33 -16.78
CA VAL A 616 -33.38 11.91 -17.09
C VAL A 616 -31.99 11.50 -17.59
N GLU A 617 -31.46 10.41 -17.07
CA GLU A 617 -30.26 9.72 -17.57
C GLU A 617 -30.65 8.39 -18.21
N PHE A 618 -29.83 7.91 -19.15
CA PHE A 618 -30.08 6.66 -19.87
C PHE A 618 -28.82 5.82 -19.95
N GLU A 619 -28.98 4.54 -19.59
CA GLU A 619 -27.95 3.52 -19.76
C GLU A 619 -28.54 2.27 -20.41
N HIS A 620 -27.86 1.75 -21.43
CA HIS A 620 -28.17 0.46 -22.01
C HIS A 620 -27.26 -0.63 -21.43
N VAL A 621 -27.86 -1.77 -21.06
CA VAL A 621 -27.17 -2.96 -20.56
C VAL A 621 -27.72 -4.20 -21.28
N CYS A 622 -26.88 -4.88 -22.03
CA CYS A 622 -27.24 -6.15 -22.66
C CYS A 622 -27.42 -7.23 -21.58
N MET A 623 -28.62 -7.80 -21.42
CA MET A 623 -28.92 -8.84 -20.42
C MET A 623 -29.65 -10.03 -21.07
N PRO A 624 -29.60 -11.23 -20.45
CA PRO A 624 -30.43 -12.36 -20.88
C PRO A 624 -31.93 -12.07 -20.65
N PRO A 625 -32.84 -12.95 -21.11
CA PRO A 625 -34.27 -12.73 -20.98
C PRO A 625 -34.76 -12.71 -19.53
N ALA A 626 -35.93 -12.11 -19.30
CA ALA A 626 -36.49 -11.87 -17.97
C ALA A 626 -36.46 -13.07 -16.99
N PRO A 627 -36.81 -14.32 -17.37
CA PRO A 627 -36.75 -15.46 -16.43
C PRO A 627 -35.37 -15.67 -15.82
N ILE A 628 -34.34 -15.34 -16.60
CA ILE A 628 -32.94 -15.57 -16.30
C ILE A 628 -32.39 -14.39 -15.48
N VAL A 629 -32.83 -13.15 -15.75
CA VAL A 629 -32.53 -11.95 -14.94
C VAL A 629 -33.18 -12.01 -13.56
N ALA A 630 -34.42 -12.50 -13.46
CA ALA A 630 -35.12 -12.62 -12.19
C ALA A 630 -34.37 -13.51 -11.18
N GLN A 631 -33.75 -14.60 -11.66
CA GLN A 631 -32.93 -15.48 -10.83
C GLN A 631 -31.64 -14.78 -10.37
N ASP A 632 -30.99 -14.02 -11.24
CA ASP A 632 -29.75 -13.28 -10.94
C ASP A 632 -29.96 -12.22 -9.85
N LEU A 633 -31.08 -11.50 -9.90
CA LEU A 633 -31.43 -10.49 -8.90
C LEU A 633 -31.53 -11.11 -7.49
N ILE A 634 -32.26 -12.23 -7.39
CA ILE A 634 -32.44 -12.98 -6.14
C ILE A 634 -31.11 -13.56 -5.67
N PHE A 635 -30.31 -14.14 -6.58
CA PHE A 635 -29.00 -14.69 -6.24
C PHE A 635 -28.08 -13.61 -5.63
N CYS A 636 -28.04 -12.44 -6.26
CA CYS A 636 -27.26 -11.30 -5.78
C CYS A 636 -27.65 -10.80 -4.39
N ASP A 637 -28.94 -10.75 -4.05
CA ASP A 637 -29.37 -10.23 -2.75
C ASP A 637 -29.21 -11.23 -1.60
N PHE A 638 -29.37 -12.52 -1.88
CA PHE A 638 -29.48 -13.53 -0.82
C PHE A 638 -28.25 -14.43 -0.68
N PHE A 639 -27.42 -14.56 -1.71
CA PHE A 639 -26.40 -15.62 -1.76
C PHE A 639 -25.00 -15.15 -2.14
N LEU A 640 -24.84 -13.95 -2.70
CA LEU A 640 -23.51 -13.36 -2.93
C LEU A 640 -22.96 -12.74 -1.64
N CYS A 641 -21.75 -13.14 -1.23
CA CYS A 641 -21.04 -12.57 -0.08
C CYS A 641 -20.93 -11.05 -0.23
N ARG A 642 -21.26 -10.30 0.83
CA ARG A 642 -21.17 -8.83 0.87
C ARG A 642 -19.73 -8.29 0.92
N ASN A 643 -18.74 -9.19 0.94
CA ASN A 643 -17.34 -8.79 0.80
C ASN A 643 -17.07 -8.53 -0.68
N TYR A 644 -16.49 -7.36 -0.99
CA TYR A 644 -16.23 -6.89 -2.36
C TYR A 644 -15.14 -7.71 -3.02
N ASP A 645 -15.51 -8.93 -3.36
CA ASP A 645 -14.70 -9.86 -4.07
C ASP A 645 -14.60 -9.40 -5.52
N GLU A 646 -13.39 -9.01 -5.95
CA GLU A 646 -13.13 -8.55 -7.31
C GLU A 646 -13.59 -9.57 -8.37
N ARG A 647 -13.74 -10.85 -7.99
CA ARG A 647 -14.31 -11.94 -8.81
C ARG A 647 -15.70 -11.60 -9.38
N TYR A 648 -16.55 -10.85 -8.67
CA TYR A 648 -17.93 -10.56 -9.12
C TYR A 648 -18.18 -9.11 -9.55
N SER A 649 -17.14 -8.27 -9.51
CA SER A 649 -17.24 -6.80 -9.66
C SER A 649 -18.07 -6.32 -10.87
N TYR A 650 -17.81 -6.82 -12.08
CA TYR A 650 -18.50 -6.39 -13.30
C TYR A 650 -19.94 -6.91 -13.43
N TYR A 651 -20.20 -8.14 -12.99
CA TYR A 651 -21.55 -8.69 -12.94
C TYR A 651 -22.41 -7.95 -11.92
N TYR A 652 -21.83 -7.71 -10.74
CA TYR A 652 -22.45 -6.95 -9.69
C TYR A 652 -22.78 -5.53 -10.18
N GLU A 653 -21.88 -4.89 -10.94
CA GLU A 653 -22.13 -3.57 -11.54
C GLU A 653 -23.41 -3.56 -12.42
N CYS A 654 -23.56 -4.51 -13.35
CA CYS A 654 -24.76 -4.62 -14.19
C CYS A 654 -26.03 -4.85 -13.36
N VAL A 655 -25.97 -5.74 -12.37
CA VAL A 655 -27.12 -6.01 -11.48
C VAL A 655 -27.46 -4.78 -10.62
N GLN A 656 -26.46 -4.04 -10.15
CA GLN A 656 -26.67 -2.80 -9.39
C GLN A 656 -27.30 -1.70 -10.25
N LYS A 657 -26.94 -1.60 -11.53
CA LYS A 657 -27.61 -0.66 -12.46
C LYS A 657 -29.11 -0.97 -12.58
N ILE A 658 -29.47 -2.24 -12.75
CA ILE A 658 -30.88 -2.69 -12.79
C ILE A 658 -31.59 -2.43 -11.46
N LYS A 659 -30.96 -2.75 -10.31
CA LYS A 659 -31.52 -2.49 -8.98
C LYS A 659 -31.69 -1.01 -8.68
N GLY A 660 -30.81 -0.19 -9.21
CA GLY A 660 -30.87 1.26 -9.08
C GLY A 660 -31.89 1.91 -10.01
N ALA A 661 -32.36 1.25 -11.07
CA ALA A 661 -33.18 1.87 -12.11
C ALA A 661 -34.45 2.54 -11.57
N SER A 662 -34.79 3.69 -12.14
CA SER A 662 -36.06 4.37 -11.91
C SER A 662 -37.19 3.81 -12.80
N LEU A 663 -36.80 3.33 -13.97
CA LEU A 663 -37.67 2.72 -14.99
C LEU A 663 -36.81 1.76 -15.84
N LEU A 664 -37.33 0.55 -16.10
CA LEU A 664 -36.71 -0.42 -17.01
C LEU A 664 -37.38 -0.41 -18.38
N LEU A 665 -36.60 -0.62 -19.44
CA LEU A 665 -37.07 -0.72 -20.82
C LEU A 665 -36.80 -2.14 -21.35
N MET A 666 -37.81 -2.83 -21.88
CA MET A 666 -37.72 -4.20 -22.44
C MET A 666 -38.50 -4.34 -23.75
N ASP A 667 -38.08 -5.22 -24.66
CA ASP A 667 -38.80 -5.48 -25.93
C ASP A 667 -39.01 -6.97 -26.21
N ASP A 668 -39.88 -7.24 -27.17
CA ASP A 668 -40.34 -8.59 -27.50
C ASP A 668 -39.30 -9.42 -28.27
N HIS A 669 -38.26 -8.80 -28.82
CA HIS A 669 -37.18 -9.51 -29.47
C HIS A 669 -36.14 -10.00 -28.46
N ALA A 670 -35.65 -9.11 -27.58
CA ALA A 670 -34.77 -9.49 -26.47
C ALA A 670 -35.43 -10.56 -25.58
N GLU A 671 -36.76 -10.49 -25.42
CA GLU A 671 -37.50 -11.45 -24.60
C GLU A 671 -37.88 -12.74 -25.34
N PHE A 672 -38.44 -12.69 -26.54
CA PHE A 672 -39.02 -13.88 -27.19
C PHE A 672 -38.26 -14.36 -28.43
N ALA A 673 -37.36 -13.57 -29.03
CA ALA A 673 -36.62 -13.96 -30.24
C ALA A 673 -35.30 -14.67 -29.95
N VAL A 674 -35.05 -15.02 -28.69
CA VAL A 674 -33.85 -15.73 -28.22
C VAL A 674 -33.70 -17.04 -29.00
N GLY A 675 -32.67 -17.10 -29.85
CA GLY A 675 -32.51 -18.17 -30.83
C GLY A 675 -32.41 -19.56 -30.21
N GLY A 676 -32.81 -20.58 -30.98
CA GLY A 676 -32.70 -21.99 -30.61
C GLY A 676 -31.27 -22.54 -30.51
N ALA A 677 -30.27 -21.68 -30.32
CA ALA A 677 -28.89 -22.04 -30.02
C ALA A 677 -28.39 -21.41 -28.70
N SER A 678 -29.14 -20.46 -28.13
CA SER A 678 -28.76 -19.80 -26.86
C SER A 678 -29.01 -20.73 -25.68
N ALA A 679 -28.03 -20.84 -24.79
CA ALA A 679 -28.06 -21.69 -23.62
C ALA A 679 -27.58 -20.89 -22.40
N PHE A 680 -28.41 -20.80 -21.37
CA PHE A 680 -28.16 -19.98 -20.19
C PHE A 680 -27.82 -20.86 -18.98
N PRO A 681 -26.71 -20.57 -18.27
CA PRO A 681 -26.43 -21.24 -17.01
C PRO A 681 -27.46 -20.82 -15.97
N ILE A 682 -27.96 -21.80 -15.21
CA ILE A 682 -28.79 -21.58 -14.02
C ILE A 682 -28.04 -21.99 -12.76
N MET A 683 -28.28 -21.25 -11.69
CA MET A 683 -27.61 -21.48 -10.41
C MET A 683 -28.23 -22.69 -9.69
N ASP A 684 -27.39 -23.54 -9.10
CA ASP A 684 -27.89 -24.60 -8.21
C ASP A 684 -28.24 -24.01 -6.85
N THR A 685 -29.44 -24.32 -6.37
CA THR A 685 -29.84 -24.00 -4.99
C THR A 685 -29.03 -24.76 -3.93
N LYS A 686 -28.33 -25.84 -4.32
CA LYS A 686 -27.39 -26.58 -3.45
C LYS A 686 -25.92 -26.24 -3.70
N PHE A 687 -25.65 -25.19 -4.45
CA PHE A 687 -24.32 -24.69 -4.75
C PHE A 687 -23.37 -25.71 -5.41
N LYS A 688 -23.90 -26.63 -6.23
CA LYS A 688 -23.08 -27.61 -6.96
C LYS A 688 -22.87 -27.17 -8.40
N ARG A 689 -21.67 -27.44 -8.92
CA ARG A 689 -21.37 -27.29 -10.35
C ARG A 689 -21.79 -28.54 -11.11
N SER A 690 -22.50 -28.37 -12.23
CA SER A 690 -22.80 -29.45 -13.18
C SER A 690 -21.67 -29.60 -14.20
N ALA A 691 -21.34 -30.84 -14.57
CA ALA A 691 -20.34 -31.12 -15.60
C ALA A 691 -20.71 -30.51 -16.97
N VAL A 692 -22.00 -30.29 -17.24
CA VAL A 692 -22.45 -29.68 -18.50
C VAL A 692 -22.10 -28.18 -18.59
N SER A 693 -21.87 -27.53 -17.44
CA SER A 693 -21.53 -26.09 -17.37
C SER A 693 -20.13 -25.76 -17.87
N ASP A 694 -19.29 -26.76 -18.15
CA ASP A 694 -17.97 -26.57 -18.79
C ASP A 694 -18.09 -26.32 -20.31
N TYR A 695 -19.20 -26.72 -20.92
CA TYR A 695 -19.47 -26.62 -22.38
C TYR A 695 -20.30 -25.39 -22.76
N VAL A 696 -20.56 -24.53 -21.77
CA VAL A 696 -21.39 -23.34 -21.90
C VAL A 696 -20.66 -22.23 -21.16
N VAL A 697 -20.97 -20.98 -21.54
CA VAL A 697 -20.94 -19.77 -20.71
C VAL A 697 -19.88 -18.71 -21.04
N TYR A 698 -20.42 -17.50 -21.28
CA TYR A 698 -19.84 -16.17 -21.02
C TYR A 698 -20.90 -15.22 -20.44
N ARG A 699 -21.72 -15.74 -19.53
CA ARG A 699 -22.39 -14.95 -18.50
C ARG A 699 -21.31 -14.67 -17.43
N TRP A 700 -21.03 -13.40 -17.13
CA TRP A 700 -19.95 -12.91 -16.23
C TRP A 700 -18.58 -12.66 -16.91
N GLN A 701 -18.48 -11.50 -17.55
CA GLN A 701 -17.61 -11.30 -18.72
C GLN A 701 -16.13 -10.97 -18.47
N LYS A 702 -15.64 -11.15 -17.25
CA LYS A 702 -14.18 -11.15 -16.96
C LYS A 702 -13.69 -12.41 -16.29
N TYR A 703 -14.53 -13.44 -16.26
CA TYR A 703 -14.36 -14.60 -15.40
C TYR A 703 -13.60 -15.75 -16.07
N ALA A 704 -12.60 -15.48 -16.91
CA ALA A 704 -11.85 -16.54 -17.61
C ALA A 704 -11.06 -17.44 -16.66
N LYS A 705 -10.48 -16.90 -15.57
CA LYS A 705 -9.58 -17.68 -14.70
C LYS A 705 -10.28 -18.55 -13.65
N ASN A 706 -11.52 -18.26 -13.26
CA ASN A 706 -12.14 -18.92 -12.10
C ASN A 706 -13.53 -19.52 -12.35
N HIS A 707 -14.04 -19.52 -13.60
CA HIS A 707 -15.43 -19.93 -13.93
C HIS A 707 -15.86 -21.29 -13.40
N HIS A 708 -14.89 -22.21 -13.32
CA HIS A 708 -15.03 -23.54 -12.76
C HIS A 708 -15.41 -23.57 -11.27
N LEU A 709 -15.26 -22.45 -10.54
CA LEU A 709 -15.61 -22.33 -9.13
C LEU A 709 -17.06 -21.87 -8.90
N LEU A 710 -17.79 -21.50 -9.97
CA LEU A 710 -19.15 -21.02 -9.83
C LEU A 710 -20.15 -22.18 -9.67
N PRO A 711 -21.13 -22.05 -8.76
CA PRO A 711 -22.16 -23.04 -8.49
C PRO A 711 -23.25 -23.05 -9.59
N VAL A 712 -22.82 -23.28 -10.84
CA VAL A 712 -23.70 -23.41 -12.00
C VAL A 712 -24.29 -24.81 -11.98
N GLY A 713 -25.54 -24.91 -11.52
CA GLY A 713 -26.23 -26.16 -11.28
C GLY A 713 -26.75 -26.87 -12.51
N ASP A 714 -27.12 -26.10 -13.53
CA ASP A 714 -27.63 -26.66 -14.79
C ASP A 714 -27.55 -25.62 -15.92
N VAL A 715 -27.94 -26.04 -17.12
CA VAL A 715 -28.07 -25.15 -18.29
C VAL A 715 -29.46 -25.28 -18.87
N ILE A 716 -30.13 -24.15 -19.11
CA ILE A 716 -31.44 -24.09 -19.77
C ILE A 716 -31.26 -23.54 -21.18
N HIS A 717 -31.91 -24.18 -22.15
CA HIS A 717 -31.96 -23.70 -23.52
C HIS A 717 -32.97 -22.56 -23.68
N GLY A 718 -32.65 -21.55 -24.50
CA GLY A 718 -33.55 -20.41 -24.75
C GLY A 718 -34.92 -20.84 -25.25
N SER A 719 -34.99 -21.89 -26.07
CA SER A 719 -36.27 -22.44 -26.56
C SER A 719 -37.10 -23.17 -25.50
N SER A 720 -36.52 -23.45 -24.32
CA SER A 720 -37.25 -24.04 -23.19
C SER A 720 -38.00 -22.98 -22.38
N LEU A 721 -37.73 -21.69 -22.62
CA LEU A 721 -38.45 -20.58 -22.00
C LEU A 721 -39.72 -20.29 -22.82
N SER A 722 -40.87 -20.72 -22.31
CA SER A 722 -42.15 -20.44 -22.97
C SER A 722 -42.53 -18.96 -22.84
N PRO A 723 -43.28 -18.36 -23.80
CA PRO A 723 -43.72 -16.96 -23.68
C PRO A 723 -44.43 -16.63 -22.35
N ALA A 724 -45.16 -17.60 -21.77
CA ALA A 724 -45.79 -17.44 -20.47
C ALA A 724 -44.78 -17.25 -19.32
N MET A 725 -43.63 -17.93 -19.36
CA MET A 725 -42.57 -17.77 -18.37
C MET A 725 -41.92 -16.39 -18.43
N HIS A 726 -41.72 -15.85 -19.64
CA HIS A 726 -41.21 -14.48 -19.81
C HIS A 726 -42.17 -13.46 -19.22
N LEU A 727 -43.46 -13.54 -19.55
CA LEU A 727 -44.47 -12.62 -19.03
C LEU A 727 -44.56 -12.65 -17.49
N ASP A 728 -44.55 -13.84 -16.90
CA ASP A 728 -44.52 -14.01 -15.44
C ASP A 728 -43.24 -13.44 -14.81
N ALA A 729 -42.09 -13.67 -15.45
CA ALA A 729 -40.81 -13.15 -14.96
C ALA A 729 -40.70 -11.62 -15.07
N ILE A 730 -41.15 -11.01 -16.17
CA ILE A 730 -41.20 -9.54 -16.33
C ILE A 730 -42.01 -8.93 -15.19
N LYS A 731 -43.18 -9.51 -14.90
CA LYS A 731 -44.01 -9.06 -13.77
C LYS A 731 -43.28 -9.20 -12.43
N LYS A 732 -42.68 -10.37 -12.17
CA LYS A 732 -41.91 -10.62 -10.94
C LYS A 732 -40.74 -9.67 -10.76
N ILE A 733 -40.02 -9.31 -11.83
CA ILE A 733 -38.92 -8.32 -11.77
C ILE A 733 -39.46 -6.96 -11.35
N SER A 734 -40.56 -6.50 -11.97
CA SER A 734 -41.18 -5.21 -11.63
C SER A 734 -41.63 -5.15 -10.17
N ASP A 735 -42.27 -6.22 -9.70
CA ASP A 735 -42.74 -6.35 -8.31
C ASP A 735 -41.55 -6.44 -7.33
N TYR A 736 -40.53 -7.23 -7.66
CA TYR A 736 -39.34 -7.45 -6.82
C TYR A 736 -38.52 -6.17 -6.61
N LEU A 737 -38.24 -5.44 -7.70
CA LEU A 737 -37.46 -4.19 -7.64
C LEU A 737 -38.31 -3.00 -7.18
N ASN A 738 -39.64 -3.14 -7.23
CA ASN A 738 -40.59 -2.04 -7.14
C ASN A 738 -40.21 -0.93 -8.14
N VAL A 739 -40.06 -1.32 -9.42
CA VAL A 739 -39.68 -0.46 -10.54
C VAL A 739 -40.61 -0.75 -11.71
N PRO A 740 -41.28 0.26 -12.32
CA PRO A 740 -42.12 0.06 -13.49
C PRO A 740 -41.26 -0.37 -14.70
N ILE A 741 -41.88 -1.09 -15.65
CA ILE A 741 -41.23 -1.57 -16.87
C ILE A 741 -42.03 -1.07 -18.08
N PHE A 742 -41.37 -0.37 -18.99
CA PHE A 742 -41.91 0.06 -20.29
C PHE A 742 -41.59 -0.98 -21.35
N LYS A 743 -42.62 -1.57 -21.96
CA LYS A 743 -42.47 -2.71 -22.88
C LYS A 743 -42.83 -2.31 -24.32
N VAL A 744 -41.99 -2.76 -25.26
CA VAL A 744 -42.09 -2.43 -26.69
C VAL A 744 -42.29 -3.70 -27.51
N ALA A 745 -43.32 -3.72 -28.34
CA ALA A 745 -43.63 -4.85 -29.22
C ALA A 745 -43.36 -4.49 -30.68
N VAL A 746 -42.40 -5.17 -31.31
CA VAL A 746 -42.00 -4.94 -32.71
C VAL A 746 -42.11 -6.20 -33.58
N CYS A 747 -42.22 -7.38 -32.98
CA CYS A 747 -42.31 -8.67 -33.65
C CYS A 747 -43.77 -9.11 -33.78
N GLU A 748 -44.32 -9.10 -35.00
CA GLU A 748 -45.73 -9.46 -35.24
C GLU A 748 -46.07 -10.89 -34.78
N LYS A 749 -45.11 -11.81 -34.90
CA LYS A 749 -45.22 -13.21 -34.45
C LYS A 749 -45.64 -13.34 -32.97
N TYR A 750 -45.28 -12.39 -32.12
CA TYR A 750 -45.56 -12.43 -30.68
C TYR A 750 -46.75 -11.57 -30.27
N ASN A 751 -47.50 -11.00 -31.22
CA ASN A 751 -48.65 -10.10 -30.96
C ASN A 751 -49.67 -10.68 -29.96
N GLN A 752 -49.92 -11.99 -30.00
CA GLN A 752 -50.83 -12.65 -29.03
C GLN A 752 -50.35 -12.57 -27.57
N HIS A 753 -49.04 -12.35 -27.34
CA HIS A 753 -48.40 -12.23 -26.03
C HIS A 753 -48.05 -10.78 -25.67
N THR A 754 -48.03 -9.88 -26.64
CA THR A 754 -47.61 -8.47 -26.48
C THR A 754 -48.75 -7.47 -26.71
N ALA A 755 -49.99 -7.95 -26.81
CA ALA A 755 -51.16 -7.13 -27.17
C ALA A 755 -51.40 -5.95 -26.19
N ASP A 756 -51.03 -6.12 -24.93
CA ASP A 756 -51.17 -5.19 -23.81
C ASP A 756 -49.89 -4.38 -23.51
N TRP A 757 -48.86 -4.48 -24.34
CA TRP A 757 -47.61 -3.74 -24.16
C TRP A 757 -47.75 -2.28 -24.60
N GLU A 758 -46.93 -1.40 -24.01
CA GLU A 758 -47.10 0.05 -24.04
C GLU A 758 -46.92 0.67 -25.42
N TYR A 759 -46.03 0.11 -26.24
CA TYR A 759 -45.85 0.51 -27.64
C TYR A 759 -45.92 -0.69 -28.57
N LYS A 760 -46.59 -0.53 -29.73
CA LYS A 760 -46.79 -1.57 -30.74
C LYS A 760 -46.42 -1.05 -32.12
N GLY A 761 -45.28 -1.50 -32.63
CA GLY A 761 -44.75 -1.17 -33.95
C GLY A 761 -44.49 -2.43 -34.79
N TYR A 762 -45.45 -3.36 -34.84
CA TYR A 762 -45.37 -4.66 -35.53
C TYR A 762 -45.01 -4.52 -37.02
N LYS A 763 -43.72 -4.54 -37.34
CA LYS A 763 -43.22 -4.41 -38.73
C LYS A 763 -42.14 -5.44 -39.10
N TYR A 764 -41.73 -6.32 -38.18
CA TYR A 764 -40.63 -7.26 -38.42
C TYR A 764 -41.06 -8.73 -38.33
N ASN A 765 -40.64 -9.51 -39.34
CA ASN A 765 -40.76 -10.96 -39.38
C ASN A 765 -39.34 -11.56 -39.37
N PHE A 766 -38.81 -11.85 -38.18
CA PHE A 766 -37.47 -12.42 -38.04
C PHE A 766 -37.49 -13.91 -38.40
N ASN A 767 -36.70 -14.31 -39.40
CA ASN A 767 -36.37 -15.71 -39.68
C ASN A 767 -34.89 -15.96 -39.37
N ILE A 768 -34.57 -16.37 -38.14
CA ILE A 768 -33.37 -17.06 -37.59
C ILE A 768 -31.95 -16.61 -38.04
N ILE A 769 -31.78 -15.77 -39.05
CA ILE A 769 -30.50 -15.31 -39.58
C ILE A 769 -30.57 -13.79 -39.63
N PHE A 770 -29.58 -13.13 -39.03
CA PHE A 770 -29.43 -11.69 -38.84
C PHE A 770 -29.35 -10.88 -40.16
N GLU A 771 -30.38 -10.97 -41.01
CA GLU A 771 -30.52 -10.20 -42.24
C GLU A 771 -31.70 -9.22 -42.14
N GLY A 772 -31.35 -7.93 -42.10
CA GLY A 772 -32.30 -6.82 -42.11
C GLY A 772 -31.83 -5.68 -41.22
N LYS A 773 -31.74 -4.46 -41.76
CA LYS A 773 -31.63 -3.25 -40.93
C LYS A 773 -33.04 -2.79 -40.58
N PRO A 774 -33.34 -2.50 -39.31
CA PRO A 774 -34.62 -1.93 -38.94
C PRO A 774 -34.86 -0.58 -39.66
N ASP A 775 -36.08 -0.38 -40.13
CA ASP A 775 -36.65 0.89 -40.58
C ASP A 775 -37.04 1.75 -39.36
N TYR A 776 -36.42 2.93 -39.23
CA TYR A 776 -36.56 3.86 -38.11
C TYR A 776 -37.59 4.97 -38.35
N SER A 777 -38.56 4.77 -39.25
CA SER A 777 -39.54 5.81 -39.63
C SER A 777 -40.39 6.39 -38.48
N ASN A 778 -40.39 5.78 -37.29
CA ASN A 778 -41.27 6.11 -36.16
C ASN A 778 -40.53 6.31 -34.82
N HIS A 779 -39.25 6.70 -34.85
CA HIS A 779 -38.44 7.03 -33.65
C HIS A 779 -39.19 7.92 -32.64
N ASP A 780 -39.82 8.99 -33.14
CA ASP A 780 -40.55 9.97 -32.34
C ASP A 780 -41.77 9.38 -31.61
N ASP A 781 -42.46 8.38 -32.22
CA ASP A 781 -43.63 7.76 -31.62
C ASP A 781 -43.28 6.92 -30.38
N ILE A 782 -42.12 6.26 -30.40
CA ILE A 782 -41.62 5.46 -29.27
C ILE A 782 -41.22 6.39 -28.11
N VAL A 783 -40.49 7.47 -28.42
CA VAL A 783 -40.11 8.49 -27.44
C VAL A 783 -41.36 9.14 -26.82
N ALA A 784 -42.37 9.44 -27.62
CA ALA A 784 -43.65 9.97 -27.13
C ALA A 784 -44.40 8.98 -26.23
N ALA A 785 -44.45 7.69 -26.59
CA ALA A 785 -45.05 6.64 -25.77
C ALA A 785 -44.32 6.48 -24.42
N LEU A 786 -42.98 6.55 -24.42
CA LEU A 786 -42.16 6.51 -23.21
C LEU A 786 -42.45 7.71 -22.29
N CYS A 787 -42.49 8.93 -22.83
CA CYS A 787 -42.86 10.14 -22.07
C CYS A 787 -44.25 10.00 -21.42
N ASN A 788 -45.24 9.50 -22.16
CA ASN A 788 -46.59 9.27 -21.66
C ASN A 788 -46.59 8.24 -20.52
N PHE A 789 -45.86 7.14 -20.69
CA PHE A 789 -45.74 6.11 -19.67
C PHE A 789 -45.08 6.63 -18.39
N ILE A 790 -43.99 7.39 -18.51
CA ILE A 790 -43.32 8.03 -17.36
C ILE A 790 -44.31 8.94 -16.62
N ASN A 791 -45.04 9.78 -17.35
CA ASN A 791 -46.02 10.70 -16.77
C ASN A 791 -47.16 9.98 -16.04
N GLN A 792 -47.68 8.88 -16.59
CA GLN A 792 -48.74 8.08 -15.97
C GLN A 792 -48.24 7.33 -14.72
N ASN A 793 -46.97 6.94 -14.68
CA ASN A 793 -46.37 6.16 -13.60
C ASN A 793 -45.51 6.98 -12.64
N LYS A 794 -45.56 8.33 -12.67
CA LYS A 794 -44.75 9.22 -11.82
C LYS A 794 -44.71 8.84 -10.34
N HIS A 795 -45.83 8.38 -9.79
CA HIS A 795 -45.95 7.97 -8.38
C HIS A 795 -45.19 6.69 -8.02
N ARG A 796 -44.82 5.86 -9.00
CA ARG A 796 -44.05 4.60 -8.85
C ARG A 796 -42.57 4.76 -9.26
N ILE A 797 -42.22 5.84 -9.95
CA ILE A 797 -40.86 6.08 -10.45
C ILE A 797 -40.01 6.66 -9.32
N LYS A 798 -38.99 5.91 -8.91
CA LYS A 798 -38.00 6.35 -7.92
C LYS A 798 -37.07 7.37 -8.53
N THR A 799 -36.56 8.30 -7.74
CA THR A 799 -35.60 9.32 -8.19
C THR A 799 -34.28 9.13 -7.46
N LYS A 800 -33.15 9.32 -8.16
CA LYS A 800 -31.80 9.20 -7.60
C LYS A 800 -31.20 10.57 -7.33
N ASP A 801 -30.34 10.69 -6.34
CA ASP A 801 -29.57 11.91 -6.12
C ASP A 801 -28.47 12.06 -7.18
N VAL A 802 -28.22 13.30 -7.64
CA VAL A 802 -27.27 13.58 -8.73
C VAL A 802 -25.82 13.50 -8.22
N VAL A 803 -25.08 12.46 -8.63
CA VAL A 803 -23.64 12.27 -8.30
C VAL A 803 -22.72 12.84 -9.40
N SER A 804 -23.19 12.90 -10.65
CA SER A 804 -22.55 13.60 -11.76
C SER A 804 -23.55 13.74 -12.92
N VAL A 805 -23.57 14.88 -13.61
CA VAL A 805 -24.48 15.09 -14.75
C VAL A 805 -23.85 14.52 -16.03
N ASN A 806 -24.38 13.39 -16.53
CA ASN A 806 -24.14 12.92 -17.89
C ASN A 806 -25.44 13.00 -18.70
N ASN A 807 -25.47 13.89 -19.69
CA ASN A 807 -26.63 14.06 -20.58
C ASN A 807 -26.52 13.18 -21.83
N SER A 808 -25.38 12.52 -22.05
CA SER A 808 -25.18 11.62 -23.18
C SER A 808 -25.62 10.20 -22.78
N PRO A 809 -26.51 9.56 -23.57
CA PRO A 809 -26.89 8.18 -23.33
C PRO A 809 -25.66 7.27 -23.40
N ASP A 810 -25.49 6.43 -22.38
CA ASP A 810 -24.38 5.47 -22.29
C ASP A 810 -24.80 4.11 -22.84
N TYR A 811 -24.03 3.58 -23.78
CA TYR A 811 -24.28 2.29 -24.43
C TYR A 811 -23.16 1.33 -24.03
N ASN A 812 -23.40 0.56 -22.98
CA ASN A 812 -22.41 -0.35 -22.43
C ASN A 812 -22.58 -1.76 -23.02
N ASP A 813 -22.12 -1.91 -24.27
CA ASP A 813 -22.18 -3.18 -25.03
C ASP A 813 -20.89 -3.99 -24.93
N LEU A 814 -19.89 -3.51 -24.18
CA LEU A 814 -18.65 -4.24 -23.93
C LEU A 814 -18.91 -5.62 -23.31
N TRP A 815 -20.13 -5.85 -22.81
CA TRP A 815 -20.48 -7.03 -22.05
C TRP A 815 -21.71 -7.83 -22.58
N HIS A 816 -21.61 -8.54 -23.71
CA HIS A 816 -22.75 -9.26 -24.36
C HIS A 816 -23.13 -10.62 -23.71
N PHE A 817 -24.15 -10.70 -22.84
CA PHE A 817 -24.42 -11.86 -21.95
C PHE A 817 -25.04 -13.11 -22.59
N CYS A 818 -25.30 -13.12 -23.90
CA CYS A 818 -25.78 -14.30 -24.61
C CYS A 818 -24.73 -15.42 -24.54
N SER A 819 -25.11 -16.55 -23.96
CA SER A 819 -24.25 -17.73 -23.85
C SER A 819 -24.70 -18.79 -24.85
N TYR A 820 -23.75 -19.41 -25.53
CA TYR A 820 -23.99 -20.51 -26.46
C TYR A 820 -23.17 -21.72 -26.01
N ALA A 821 -23.73 -22.91 -26.22
CA ALA A 821 -23.06 -24.15 -25.91
C ALA A 821 -22.23 -24.62 -27.12
N VAL A 822 -21.02 -25.13 -26.88
CA VAL A 822 -20.15 -25.64 -27.95
C VAL A 822 -20.14 -27.16 -27.95
N ASN A 823 -20.18 -27.78 -29.13
CA ASN A 823 -20.10 -29.23 -29.27
C ASN A 823 -18.66 -29.74 -28.97
N PRO A 824 -18.45 -30.54 -27.91
CA PRO A 824 -17.11 -30.98 -27.52
C PRO A 824 -16.48 -31.96 -28.52
N LEU A 825 -17.27 -32.81 -29.18
CA LEU A 825 -16.76 -33.75 -30.19
C LEU A 825 -16.17 -33.00 -31.38
N PHE A 826 -16.78 -31.86 -31.71
CA PHE A 826 -16.30 -30.99 -32.76
C PHE A 826 -15.00 -30.28 -32.38
N LEU A 827 -14.93 -29.69 -31.18
CA LEU A 827 -13.71 -29.07 -30.67
C LEU A 827 -12.55 -30.07 -30.62
N ASP A 828 -12.81 -31.29 -30.15
CA ASP A 828 -11.79 -32.34 -30.09
C ASP A 828 -11.27 -32.71 -31.49
N GLN A 829 -12.12 -32.76 -32.51
CA GLN A 829 -11.68 -32.99 -33.89
C GLN A 829 -10.75 -31.89 -34.40
N VAL A 830 -11.06 -30.62 -34.09
CA VAL A 830 -10.23 -29.48 -34.49
C VAL A 830 -8.89 -29.48 -33.73
N ILE A 831 -8.93 -29.63 -32.40
CA ILE A 831 -7.75 -29.66 -31.53
C ILE A 831 -6.79 -30.79 -31.93
N ASN A 832 -7.34 -31.98 -32.23
CA ASN A 832 -6.55 -33.15 -32.60
C ASN A 832 -6.02 -33.09 -34.04
N ARG A 833 -6.68 -32.38 -34.96
CA ARG A 833 -6.28 -32.31 -36.37
C ARG A 833 -5.22 -31.26 -36.65
N PHE A 834 -5.32 -30.09 -36.03
CA PHE A 834 -4.50 -28.93 -36.35
C PHE A 834 -3.43 -28.69 -35.30
N ASN A 835 -2.17 -28.54 -35.71
CA ASN A 835 -1.09 -28.14 -34.81
C ASN A 835 -1.26 -26.68 -34.40
N SER A 836 -1.51 -25.78 -35.38
CA SER A 836 -1.79 -24.37 -35.15
C SER A 836 -3.15 -23.95 -35.70
N PHE A 837 -3.99 -23.28 -34.91
CA PHE A 837 -5.32 -22.80 -35.35
C PHE A 837 -5.83 -21.63 -34.49
N ILE A 838 -6.84 -20.92 -34.99
CA ILE A 838 -7.46 -19.78 -34.32
C ILE A 838 -8.91 -20.12 -33.95
N ILE A 839 -9.29 -19.81 -32.71
CA ILE A 839 -10.68 -19.79 -32.28
C ILE A 839 -11.12 -18.32 -32.19
N HIS A 840 -12.16 -17.99 -32.95
CA HIS A 840 -12.65 -16.66 -33.21
C HIS A 840 -14.11 -16.50 -32.77
N GLY A 841 -14.47 -15.32 -32.28
CA GLY A 841 -15.86 -14.94 -31.97
C GLY A 841 -16.13 -14.73 -30.48
N PHE A 842 -17.40 -14.73 -30.08
CA PHE A 842 -17.78 -14.58 -28.68
C PHE A 842 -17.28 -15.78 -27.86
N PRO A 843 -16.70 -15.55 -26.68
CA PRO A 843 -16.11 -16.62 -25.87
C PRO A 843 -17.21 -17.61 -25.43
N CYS A 844 -17.12 -18.85 -25.89
CA CYS A 844 -17.96 -19.94 -25.42
C CYS A 844 -17.05 -21.14 -25.11
N SER A 845 -17.24 -21.81 -23.98
CA SER A 845 -16.48 -23.02 -23.59
C SER A 845 -14.95 -22.85 -23.44
N LEU A 846 -14.47 -21.66 -23.07
CA LEU A 846 -13.04 -21.36 -22.96
C LEU A 846 -12.29 -22.29 -22.02
N GLN A 847 -12.87 -22.70 -20.89
CA GLN A 847 -12.19 -23.57 -19.91
C GLN A 847 -12.11 -25.02 -20.40
N TYR A 848 -13.14 -25.55 -21.06
CA TYR A 848 -13.05 -26.85 -21.73
C TYR A 848 -11.90 -26.85 -22.74
N LEU A 849 -11.83 -25.78 -23.53
CA LEU A 849 -10.81 -25.60 -24.54
C LEU A 849 -9.41 -25.46 -23.93
N GLN A 850 -9.23 -24.63 -22.89
CA GLN A 850 -7.98 -24.50 -22.16
C GLN A 850 -7.52 -25.85 -21.60
N ARG A 851 -8.40 -26.55 -20.88
CA ARG A 851 -8.10 -27.87 -20.31
C ARG A 851 -7.69 -28.87 -21.39
N LYS A 852 -8.38 -28.89 -22.53
CA LYS A 852 -8.05 -29.77 -23.65
C LYS A 852 -6.73 -29.41 -24.34
N LEU A 853 -6.45 -28.11 -24.50
CA LEU A 853 -5.18 -27.63 -25.05
C LEU A 853 -4.02 -27.98 -24.10
N GLU A 854 -4.21 -27.82 -22.79
CA GLU A 854 -3.24 -28.20 -21.75
C GLU A 854 -3.02 -29.72 -21.69
N GLU A 855 -4.08 -30.53 -21.74
CA GLU A 855 -4.00 -32.00 -21.83
C GLU A 855 -3.21 -32.47 -23.06
N GLN A 856 -3.28 -31.72 -24.16
CA GLN A 856 -2.55 -31.99 -25.41
C GLN A 856 -1.18 -31.29 -25.47
N GLY A 857 -0.80 -30.54 -24.42
CA GLY A 857 0.48 -29.83 -24.35
C GLY A 857 0.65 -28.66 -25.33
N LYS A 858 -0.45 -28.11 -25.85
CA LYS A 858 -0.42 -27.02 -26.85
C LYS A 858 -0.28 -25.66 -26.19
N LYS A 859 0.63 -24.82 -26.70
CA LYS A 859 0.79 -23.42 -26.25
C LYS A 859 -0.31 -22.55 -26.83
N PHE A 860 -1.02 -21.80 -25.98
CA PHE A 860 -2.10 -20.93 -26.42
C PHE A 860 -2.05 -19.53 -25.79
N CYS A 861 -2.65 -18.54 -26.45
CA CYS A 861 -2.76 -17.16 -25.95
C CYS A 861 -4.17 -16.57 -26.19
N PHE A 862 -4.51 -15.53 -25.42
CA PHE A 862 -5.75 -14.78 -25.57
C PHE A 862 -5.51 -13.44 -26.25
N VAL A 863 -6.35 -13.10 -27.23
CA VAL A 863 -6.28 -11.82 -27.95
C VAL A 863 -7.64 -11.11 -27.91
N PRO A 864 -7.73 -9.92 -27.30
CA PRO A 864 -9.02 -9.24 -27.11
C PRO A 864 -9.54 -8.51 -28.37
N ALA A 865 -8.64 -8.10 -29.27
CA ALA A 865 -9.00 -7.36 -30.47
C ALA A 865 -8.08 -7.70 -31.65
N LEU A 866 -8.61 -7.60 -32.87
CA LEU A 866 -7.79 -7.59 -34.08
C LEU A 866 -6.99 -6.29 -34.17
N ASN A 867 -5.82 -6.34 -34.80
CA ASN A 867 -5.03 -5.14 -35.07
C ASN A 867 -5.69 -4.26 -36.16
N ALA A 868 -5.13 -3.08 -36.41
CA ALA A 868 -5.68 -2.10 -37.36
C ALA A 868 -5.80 -2.63 -38.80
N SER A 869 -5.08 -3.68 -39.19
CA SER A 869 -5.16 -4.32 -40.51
C SER A 869 -6.18 -5.46 -40.58
N GLY A 870 -6.78 -5.84 -39.45
CA GLY A 870 -7.79 -6.90 -39.31
C GLY A 870 -7.21 -8.30 -39.11
N GLY A 871 -5.95 -8.43 -38.66
CA GLY A 871 -5.28 -9.70 -38.35
C GLY A 871 -4.69 -9.72 -36.94
N PHE A 872 -3.77 -10.66 -36.70
CA PHE A 872 -2.99 -10.76 -35.45
C PHE A 872 -1.57 -10.19 -35.63
N ASP A 873 -0.88 -9.95 -34.53
CA ASP A 873 0.57 -9.73 -34.57
C ASP A 873 1.25 -11.02 -35.10
N PRO A 874 2.08 -10.96 -36.15
CA PRO A 874 2.79 -12.13 -36.67
C PRO A 874 3.56 -12.91 -35.59
N ALA A 875 4.08 -12.23 -34.57
CA ALA A 875 4.77 -12.89 -33.45
C ALA A 875 3.84 -13.80 -32.64
N LEU A 876 2.52 -13.56 -32.64
CA LEU A 876 1.56 -14.44 -31.96
C LEU A 876 1.32 -15.72 -32.74
N GLU A 877 1.26 -15.64 -34.07
CA GLU A 877 1.09 -16.82 -34.94
C GLU A 877 2.33 -17.73 -34.94
N GLU A 878 3.53 -17.17 -34.69
CA GLU A 878 4.77 -17.94 -34.56
C GLU A 878 4.96 -18.59 -33.18
N ASN A 879 4.54 -17.92 -32.11
CA ASN A 879 4.83 -18.34 -30.73
C ASN A 879 3.74 -19.19 -30.09
N TYR A 880 2.54 -19.23 -30.66
CA TYR A 880 1.40 -19.96 -30.11
C TYR A 880 0.74 -20.88 -31.13
N GLU A 881 0.45 -22.09 -30.68
CA GLU A 881 -0.26 -23.13 -31.43
C GLU A 881 -1.78 -22.91 -31.41
N CYS A 882 -2.29 -22.14 -30.45
CA CYS A 882 -3.69 -21.75 -30.47
C CYS A 882 -3.88 -20.29 -30.07
N ILE A 883 -4.57 -19.52 -30.91
CA ILE A 883 -4.93 -18.14 -30.61
C ILE A 883 -6.42 -18.10 -30.30
N LEU A 884 -6.76 -17.69 -29.08
CA LEU A 884 -8.13 -17.52 -28.59
C LEU A 884 -8.52 -16.05 -28.73
N GLN A 885 -9.11 -15.69 -29.86
CA GLN A 885 -9.58 -14.33 -30.10
C GLN A 885 -11.03 -14.20 -29.64
N THR A 886 -11.25 -13.32 -28.66
CA THR A 886 -12.54 -13.18 -27.98
C THR A 886 -12.92 -11.70 -27.88
N GLY A 887 -13.87 -11.25 -28.71
CA GLY A 887 -14.49 -9.91 -28.56
C GLY A 887 -14.54 -8.99 -29.80
N SER A 888 -14.06 -9.39 -30.98
CA SER A 888 -14.16 -8.57 -32.21
C SER A 888 -15.08 -9.18 -33.27
N TRP A 889 -15.79 -8.31 -34.01
CA TRP A 889 -16.59 -8.66 -35.19
C TRP A 889 -15.72 -8.80 -36.45
N GLY A 890 -16.07 -9.74 -37.33
CA GLY A 890 -15.43 -9.98 -38.64
C GLY A 890 -14.30 -11.02 -38.64
N THR A 891 -14.10 -11.71 -39.77
CA THR A 891 -13.12 -12.80 -39.89
C THR A 891 -11.66 -12.29 -39.85
N PRO A 892 -10.78 -12.86 -39.01
CA PRO A 892 -9.37 -12.48 -38.95
C PRO A 892 -8.66 -12.74 -40.29
N LYS A 893 -7.85 -11.79 -40.75
CA LYS A 893 -6.94 -12.00 -41.89
C LYS A 893 -5.73 -12.79 -41.43
N THR A 894 -5.72 -14.07 -41.77
CA THR A 894 -4.67 -15.03 -41.42
C THR A 894 -4.62 -16.15 -42.47
N SER A 895 -3.52 -16.91 -42.49
CA SER A 895 -3.41 -18.15 -43.27
C SER A 895 -3.71 -19.40 -42.44
N LEU A 896 -3.81 -19.26 -41.11
CA LEU A 896 -4.14 -20.35 -40.20
C LEU A 896 -5.63 -20.74 -40.33
N PRO A 897 -5.98 -22.01 -40.04
CA PRO A 897 -7.36 -22.43 -39.89
C PRO A 897 -8.08 -21.61 -38.82
N VAL A 898 -9.23 -21.02 -39.16
CA VAL A 898 -10.06 -20.23 -38.25
C VAL A 898 -11.37 -20.96 -37.98
N LEU A 899 -11.66 -21.17 -36.70
CA LEU A 899 -12.92 -21.66 -36.18
C LEU A 899 -13.71 -20.52 -35.55
N SER A 900 -14.88 -20.17 -36.09
CA SER A 900 -15.80 -19.21 -35.48
C SER A 900 -16.82 -19.92 -34.59
N LEU A 901 -16.83 -19.64 -33.28
CA LEU A 901 -17.80 -20.22 -32.33
C LEU A 901 -19.18 -19.53 -32.39
N MET A 902 -19.25 -18.40 -33.07
CA MET A 902 -20.48 -17.70 -33.45
C MET A 902 -20.23 -17.00 -34.79
N ALA A 903 -21.20 -16.88 -35.68
CA ALA A 903 -21.07 -16.06 -36.89
C ALA A 903 -21.04 -14.57 -36.49
N ALA A 904 -19.88 -14.07 -36.05
CA ALA A 904 -19.64 -12.67 -35.66
C ALA A 904 -19.56 -11.76 -36.90
N GLY A 905 -20.58 -11.85 -37.78
CA GLY A 905 -20.61 -11.16 -39.08
C GLY A 905 -19.74 -11.80 -40.17
N GLY A 906 -19.26 -13.03 -40.01
CA GLY A 906 -18.43 -13.77 -40.97
C GLY A 906 -18.73 -15.27 -41.02
N PRO A 907 -18.13 -16.04 -41.96
CA PRO A 907 -18.32 -17.48 -42.09
C PRO A 907 -17.90 -18.24 -40.82
N LEU A 908 -18.58 -19.34 -40.52
CA LEU A 908 -18.26 -20.22 -39.37
C LEU A 908 -16.84 -20.79 -39.43
N PHE A 909 -16.26 -20.89 -40.64
CA PHE A 909 -14.92 -21.41 -40.87
C PHE A 909 -14.20 -20.57 -41.91
N ALA A 910 -12.88 -20.41 -41.75
CA ALA A 910 -12.00 -19.88 -42.79
C ALA A 910 -10.69 -20.69 -42.85
N ASN A 911 -10.09 -20.78 -44.03
CA ASN A 911 -8.78 -21.43 -44.28
C ASN A 911 -8.66 -22.90 -43.84
N LEU A 912 -9.75 -23.68 -43.89
CA LEU A 912 -9.68 -25.12 -43.66
C LEU A 912 -9.08 -25.86 -44.87
N PRO A 913 -8.28 -26.92 -44.65
CA PRO A 913 -7.78 -27.77 -45.74
C PRO A 913 -8.93 -28.39 -46.56
N PRO A 914 -8.81 -28.51 -47.89
CA PRO A 914 -9.88 -29.03 -48.74
C PRO A 914 -10.32 -30.48 -48.42
N ASP A 915 -9.44 -31.28 -47.81
CA ASP A 915 -9.70 -32.66 -47.38
C ASP A 915 -10.37 -32.75 -46.00
N PHE A 916 -10.40 -31.65 -45.24
CA PHE A 916 -11.04 -31.60 -43.93
C PHE A 916 -12.56 -31.41 -44.09
N LYS A 917 -13.29 -32.53 -44.11
CA LYS A 917 -14.75 -32.55 -44.18
C LYS A 917 -15.35 -32.55 -42.78
N ILE A 918 -16.12 -31.52 -42.45
CA ILE A 918 -16.94 -31.47 -41.24
C ILE A 918 -18.30 -32.10 -41.55
N ASP A 919 -18.75 -33.06 -40.74
CA ASP A 919 -20.12 -33.58 -40.85
C ASP A 919 -21.10 -32.45 -40.49
N GLN A 920 -21.97 -32.08 -41.44
CA GLN A 920 -22.94 -31.02 -41.23
C GLN A 920 -23.88 -31.28 -40.03
N LYS A 921 -24.06 -32.54 -39.62
CA LYS A 921 -24.82 -32.89 -38.40
C LYS A 921 -24.14 -32.43 -37.12
N ILE A 922 -22.82 -32.27 -37.12
CA ILE A 922 -22.04 -31.78 -35.97
C ILE A 922 -22.18 -30.26 -35.82
N LEU A 923 -22.57 -29.58 -36.90
CA LEU A 923 -22.82 -28.14 -36.99
C LEU A 923 -24.28 -27.76 -36.72
N ASP A 924 -25.17 -28.73 -36.57
CA ASP A 924 -26.58 -28.49 -36.28
C ASP A 924 -26.76 -28.16 -34.79
N PHE A 925 -26.72 -26.86 -34.47
CA PHE A 925 -26.93 -26.36 -33.11
C PHE A 925 -28.36 -26.58 -32.59
N SER A 926 -29.34 -26.92 -33.46
CA SER A 926 -30.72 -27.22 -33.04
C SER A 926 -30.82 -28.49 -32.19
N PHE A 927 -29.77 -29.31 -32.23
CA PHE A 927 -29.51 -30.44 -31.36
C PHE A 927 -28.04 -30.42 -30.97
N ILE A 928 -27.68 -29.69 -29.91
CA ILE A 928 -26.49 -30.10 -29.15
C ILE A 928 -26.86 -31.43 -28.52
N SER A 929 -26.54 -32.52 -29.22
CA SER A 929 -26.60 -33.86 -28.66
C SER A 929 -25.52 -33.94 -27.59
N LEU A 930 -25.88 -33.44 -26.40
CA LEU A 930 -25.20 -33.80 -25.19
C LEU A 930 -25.13 -35.35 -25.16
N PRO A 931 -24.06 -35.96 -24.61
CA PRO A 931 -23.98 -37.40 -24.37
C PRO A 931 -25.33 -37.95 -23.89
N GLU A 932 -25.71 -39.16 -24.30
CA GLU A 932 -27.07 -39.68 -24.07
C GLU A 932 -27.43 -39.70 -22.57
N ASP A 933 -26.42 -39.85 -21.73
CA ASP A 933 -26.38 -39.66 -20.28
C ASP A 933 -26.77 -38.24 -19.82
N ILE A 934 -26.29 -37.19 -20.48
CA ILE A 934 -26.68 -35.80 -20.22
C ILE A 934 -28.08 -35.49 -20.78
N LYS A 935 -28.46 -36.02 -21.95
CA LYS A 935 -29.86 -35.89 -22.44
C LYS A 935 -30.85 -36.57 -21.51
N ASN A 936 -30.50 -37.74 -20.97
CA ASN A 936 -31.31 -38.46 -19.98
C ASN A 936 -31.38 -37.73 -18.64
N TYR A 937 -30.30 -37.04 -18.24
CA TYR A 937 -30.32 -36.17 -17.07
C TYR A 937 -31.27 -34.97 -17.26
N LEU A 938 -31.25 -34.32 -18.43
CA LEU A 938 -32.13 -33.19 -18.74
C LEU A 938 -33.60 -33.59 -19.00
N LYS A 939 -33.88 -34.81 -19.48
CA LYS A 939 -35.25 -35.32 -19.70
C LYS A 939 -35.95 -35.81 -18.42
N ASN A 940 -35.20 -36.22 -17.40
CA ASN A 940 -35.74 -36.85 -16.17
C ASN A 940 -35.88 -35.87 -14.98
N LYS A 941 -35.66 -34.57 -15.18
CA LYS A 941 -35.93 -33.53 -14.19
C LYS A 941 -37.15 -32.69 -14.59
#